data_AF-A0A8T0K5A1-F1
#
_entry.id   AF-A0A8T0K5A1-F1
#
_cell.length_a   1.000
_cell.length_b   1.000
_cell.length_c   1.000
_cell.angle_alpha   90.00
_cell.angle_beta   90.00
_cell.angle_gamma   90.00
#
_symmetry.space_group_name_H-M   'P 1'
#
loop_
_entity.id
_entity.type
_entity.pdbx_description
1 polymer ?
#
loop_
_entity_poly.entity_id
_entity_poly.type
_entity_poly.pdbx_seq_one_letter_code
_entity_poly.pdbx_strand_id
1 'polypeptide(L)'
;MDLARALGFDPGDRAEFFNQVKLFKGDPFRSQSVPERRVLVSLERILSNWSAEPVTVTPNWDFEIAEDAAAPVFPFKSFLCPLTKEVMRDPVVVLESSQAYERAAIEYWFERCIQDGRDPTCPVTGTVLKSLELKPNIGLAGAIEEWVGRVIDYQIKSSVQSLNEEPLSVDQVERALDHVYKVSEEHPSSRYIIRNAGVVQLIVTLLSNNSKTIGSRLRSKALTTLLSMAKDEESKKIMLERGITRLAVHSLIGSSTKEREYATKLLLEFCNDEDCCARIASEKGALVLLSSIAGNMEYPSLSKLAEEVLRLMERVEDNVQCLAAAGRFGPLISRLRDGSVGVKIEMASLVGRMTLTNSCKEQIARQGARVFVELLFHQEGRGPSLQALYNLSGLDGNATILIESSVLPSLIEVLFHTEDPSHELKSLAASTIANIVSKPGHWELASADKDGNPMHSEIIVLRLLGLLNCLPSQCQVIVLRILCGITLSPQASELVASHITSKGGFGTIIPFLEHLEVEHRVFAFKLTRLLSEWFSQYIANELRLSNKLTILKEKLLNNQSTSDERSDAAQILANISLSEDEIRTLLGGNFVEWTAVTLKNQLRVSNARSSQTAAGMQEGLIGLLLHFTRNLDQETLNIIRENHLMAIFCEQLDYSSKPKVKRLAAIGLKNLSEFGRSDTARDSKPPSSSGFCSSLVLVCGRASSQPSTCPIHNRPCHEDSQLCLLKSNCIKPLVNILNDSDTDVQLAAVDALSTLLLLDHTSRSFKRVVDELEHLGAVDALTTLFTEVRSEELREKTIWMIEKILRVEIISSRYALNHSLVRALVEAFKHGNTNTRKHAQDALTLLKQLSGVSGKTSSQTRIKR
;
A
#
# COMPACT_ATOMS: atom_id res chain seq x y z
N MET A 1 -35.13 -61.08 -5.24
CA MET A 1 -34.65 -62.00 -4.19
C MET A 1 -34.87 -63.46 -4.56
N ASP A 2 -36.10 -63.93 -4.82
CA ASP A 2 -36.34 -65.35 -5.13
C ASP A 2 -35.79 -65.80 -6.49
N LEU A 3 -35.77 -64.91 -7.49
CA LEU A 3 -35.16 -65.19 -8.80
C LEU A 3 -33.63 -65.32 -8.73
N ALA A 4 -32.98 -64.47 -7.91
CA ALA A 4 -31.54 -64.55 -7.67
C ALA A 4 -31.16 -65.89 -7.03
N ARG A 5 -31.94 -66.34 -6.04
CA ARG A 5 -31.82 -67.67 -5.42
C ARG A 5 -32.03 -68.80 -6.43
N ALA A 6 -33.03 -68.70 -7.31
CA ALA A 6 -33.30 -69.71 -8.34
C ALA A 6 -32.20 -69.80 -9.42
N LEU A 7 -31.47 -68.70 -9.65
CA LEU A 7 -30.36 -68.61 -10.60
C LEU A 7 -28.98 -68.84 -9.97
N GLY A 8 -28.91 -69.10 -8.65
CA GLY A 8 -27.67 -69.39 -7.92
C GLY A 8 -26.86 -68.17 -7.46
N PHE A 9 -27.45 -66.98 -7.43
CA PHE A 9 -26.80 -65.73 -7.02
C PHE A 9 -27.10 -65.35 -5.55
N ASP A 10 -26.17 -64.63 -4.92
CA ASP A 10 -26.39 -64.02 -3.61
C ASP A 10 -27.50 -62.94 -3.70
N PRO A 11 -28.60 -63.06 -2.93
CA PRO A 11 -29.67 -62.07 -2.91
C PRO A 11 -29.22 -60.64 -2.53
N GLY A 12 -28.09 -60.49 -1.83
CA GLY A 12 -27.56 -59.20 -1.40
C GLY A 12 -26.86 -58.39 -2.50
N ASP A 13 -26.37 -59.04 -3.56
CA ASP A 13 -25.59 -58.38 -4.62
C ASP A 13 -26.46 -57.96 -5.81
N ARG A 14 -27.11 -56.80 -5.66
CA ARG A 14 -27.96 -56.22 -6.72
C ARG A 14 -27.16 -55.88 -7.98
N ALA A 15 -25.88 -55.52 -7.86
CA ALA A 15 -25.08 -55.08 -9.00
C ALA A 15 -24.77 -56.25 -9.95
N GLU A 16 -24.46 -57.42 -9.40
CA GLU A 16 -24.22 -58.64 -10.19
C GLU A 16 -25.50 -59.12 -10.90
N PHE A 17 -26.65 -59.06 -10.22
CA PHE A 17 -27.94 -59.37 -10.84
C PHE A 17 -28.27 -58.43 -12.01
N PHE A 18 -28.06 -57.12 -11.85
CA PHE A 18 -28.27 -56.15 -12.93
C PHE A 18 -27.33 -56.38 -14.13
N ASN A 19 -26.07 -56.75 -13.88
CA ASN A 19 -25.13 -57.08 -14.94
C ASN A 19 -25.55 -58.33 -15.73
N GLN A 20 -26.06 -59.36 -15.06
CA GLN A 20 -26.60 -60.57 -15.71
C GLN A 20 -27.87 -60.28 -16.52
N VAL A 21 -28.78 -59.45 -16.00
CA VAL A 21 -29.94 -58.97 -16.75
C VAL A 21 -29.52 -58.18 -17.99
N LYS A 22 -28.43 -57.41 -17.92
CA LYS A 22 -27.88 -56.66 -19.07
C LYS A 22 -27.24 -57.58 -20.11
N LEU A 23 -26.56 -58.64 -19.69
CA LEU A 23 -26.03 -59.69 -20.59
C LEU A 23 -27.17 -60.41 -21.30
N PHE A 24 -28.21 -60.80 -20.55
CA PHE A 24 -29.41 -61.45 -21.11
C PHE A 24 -30.14 -60.58 -22.13
N LYS A 25 -30.20 -59.25 -21.93
CA LYS A 25 -30.75 -58.30 -22.93
C LYS A 25 -30.00 -58.30 -24.27
N GLY A 26 -28.77 -58.81 -24.31
CA GLY A 26 -27.98 -58.96 -25.54
C GLY A 26 -28.21 -60.28 -26.30
N ASP A 27 -28.75 -61.30 -25.64
CA ASP A 27 -28.94 -62.64 -26.21
C ASP A 27 -30.07 -62.77 -27.27
N PRO A 28 -31.18 -62.01 -27.23
CA PRO A 28 -32.18 -62.00 -28.31
C PRO A 28 -31.57 -61.68 -29.68
N PHE A 29 -30.54 -60.83 -29.70
CA PHE A 29 -29.85 -60.43 -30.92
C PHE A 29 -28.85 -61.49 -31.43
N ARG A 30 -28.47 -62.45 -30.59
CA ARG A 30 -27.46 -63.47 -30.89
C ARG A 30 -28.03 -64.80 -31.41
N SER A 31 -29.27 -65.17 -31.04
CA SER A 31 -29.89 -66.41 -31.57
C SER A 31 -30.28 -66.24 -33.05
N GLN A 32 -30.15 -67.28 -33.88
CA GLN A 32 -30.61 -67.31 -35.28
C GLN A 32 -32.00 -67.96 -35.45
N SER A 33 -32.56 -68.53 -34.37
CA SER A 33 -33.85 -69.22 -34.36
C SER A 33 -34.99 -68.24 -34.05
N VAL A 34 -35.96 -68.12 -34.96
CA VAL A 34 -37.14 -67.23 -34.80
C VAL A 34 -38.02 -67.61 -33.60
N PRO A 35 -38.29 -68.89 -33.28
CA PRO A 35 -39.01 -69.24 -32.05
C PRO A 35 -38.22 -68.87 -30.78
N GLU A 36 -36.92 -69.12 -30.74
CA GLU A 36 -36.08 -68.74 -29.59
C GLU A 36 -36.02 -67.24 -29.38
N ARG A 37 -35.85 -66.45 -30.45
CA ARG A 37 -35.89 -64.98 -30.37
C ARG A 37 -37.20 -64.48 -29.77
N ARG A 38 -38.35 -65.07 -30.12
CA ARG A 38 -39.65 -64.68 -29.54
C ARG A 38 -39.72 -64.97 -28.04
N VAL A 39 -39.17 -66.09 -27.59
CA VAL A 39 -39.11 -66.44 -26.17
C VAL A 39 -38.14 -65.51 -25.44
N LEU A 40 -36.95 -65.27 -25.99
CA LEU A 40 -35.93 -64.39 -25.42
C LEU A 40 -36.39 -62.94 -25.33
N VAL A 41 -37.04 -62.39 -26.36
CA VAL A 41 -37.64 -61.03 -26.33
C VAL A 41 -38.75 -60.94 -25.28
N SER A 42 -39.55 -62.01 -25.13
CA SER A 42 -40.61 -62.04 -24.11
C SER A 42 -40.03 -62.06 -22.69
N LEU A 43 -38.97 -62.85 -22.47
CA LEU A 43 -38.22 -62.89 -21.20
C LEU A 43 -37.48 -61.57 -20.94
N GLU A 44 -36.92 -60.95 -21.97
CA GLU A 44 -36.26 -59.64 -21.88
C GLU A 44 -37.24 -58.56 -21.43
N ARG A 45 -38.46 -58.57 -21.98
CA ARG A 45 -39.53 -57.65 -21.58
C ARG A 45 -39.93 -57.86 -20.11
N ILE A 46 -40.08 -59.12 -19.68
CA ILE A 46 -40.40 -59.45 -18.27
C ILE A 46 -39.29 -58.98 -17.33
N LEU A 47 -38.03 -59.26 -17.65
CA LEU A 47 -36.88 -58.86 -16.83
C LEU A 47 -36.67 -57.35 -16.81
N SER A 48 -36.85 -56.66 -17.94
CA SER A 48 -36.82 -55.20 -18.02
C SER A 48 -37.90 -54.57 -17.14
N ASN A 49 -39.09 -55.13 -17.17
CA ASN A 49 -40.21 -54.70 -16.35
C ASN A 49 -39.94 -54.91 -14.86
N TRP A 50 -39.35 -56.03 -14.46
CA TRP A 50 -38.99 -56.28 -13.04
C TRP A 50 -37.81 -55.46 -12.55
N SER A 51 -36.96 -54.98 -13.45
CA SER A 51 -35.79 -54.15 -13.15
C SER A 51 -36.09 -52.64 -13.01
N ALA A 52 -37.31 -52.20 -13.37
CA ALA A 52 -37.73 -50.82 -13.22
C ALA A 52 -38.11 -50.53 -11.76
N GLU A 53 -37.33 -49.70 -11.08
CA GLU A 53 -37.73 -49.17 -9.77
C GLU A 53 -38.99 -48.30 -9.94
N PRO A 54 -40.06 -48.55 -9.17
CA PRO A 54 -41.19 -47.64 -9.17
C PRO A 54 -40.73 -46.28 -8.63
N VAL A 55 -41.06 -45.19 -9.35
CA VAL A 55 -40.91 -43.83 -8.81
C VAL A 55 -42.05 -43.59 -7.81
N THR A 56 -42.02 -44.31 -6.70
CA THR A 56 -42.74 -43.94 -5.49
C THR A 56 -41.74 -43.15 -4.65
N VAL A 57 -41.84 -41.83 -4.66
CA VAL A 57 -41.15 -40.99 -3.67
C VAL A 57 -41.88 -41.20 -2.34
N THR A 58 -41.59 -42.30 -1.66
CA THR A 58 -42.04 -42.54 -0.29
C THR A 58 -40.85 -42.38 0.66
N PRO A 59 -40.94 -41.50 1.68
CA PRO A 59 -39.91 -41.40 2.70
C PRO A 59 -39.77 -42.73 3.43
N ASN A 60 -38.55 -43.25 3.48
CA ASN A 60 -38.25 -44.54 4.08
C ASN A 60 -38.48 -44.47 5.60
N TRP A 61 -39.45 -45.22 6.11
CA TRP A 61 -39.72 -45.33 7.55
C TRP A 61 -38.75 -46.32 8.21
N ASP A 62 -37.45 -46.10 8.04
CA ASP A 62 -36.43 -46.82 8.82
C ASP A 62 -36.50 -46.31 10.27
N PHE A 63 -37.25 -47.03 11.10
CA PHE A 63 -37.15 -46.93 12.55
C PHE A 63 -36.02 -47.85 12.97
N GLU A 64 -34.85 -47.31 13.33
CA GLU A 64 -33.83 -48.11 14.01
C GLU A 64 -34.34 -48.44 15.42
N ILE A 65 -34.61 -49.72 15.65
CA ILE A 65 -35.24 -50.22 16.87
C ILE A 65 -34.15 -50.52 17.89
N ALA A 66 -34.10 -49.75 18.98
CA ALA A 66 -33.35 -50.13 20.17
C ALA A 66 -34.11 -51.23 20.93
N GLU A 67 -33.39 -52.22 21.44
CA GLU A 67 -33.89 -53.33 22.28
C GLU A 67 -34.33 -52.86 23.68
N ASP A 68 -35.29 -51.94 23.76
CA ASP A 68 -35.85 -51.52 25.04
C ASP A 68 -37.33 -51.94 25.16
N ALA A 69 -37.63 -52.69 26.22
CA ALA A 69 -38.91 -53.38 26.42
C ALA A 69 -40.11 -52.45 26.66
N ALA A 70 -39.89 -51.13 26.68
CA ALA A 70 -40.89 -50.08 26.89
C ALA A 70 -41.20 -49.22 25.66
N ALA A 71 -40.64 -49.50 24.47
CA ALA A 71 -40.89 -48.74 23.24
C ALA A 71 -42.24 -49.11 22.57
N PRO A 72 -43.02 -48.16 22.00
CA PRO A 72 -44.22 -48.47 21.26
C PRO A 72 -43.90 -49.17 19.93
N VAL A 73 -44.08 -50.50 19.97
CA VAL A 73 -44.81 -51.36 19.02
C VAL A 73 -44.52 -51.12 17.54
N PHE A 74 -43.79 -52.08 16.94
CA PHE A 74 -43.75 -52.35 15.50
C PHE A 74 -45.09 -52.04 14.82
N PRO A 75 -45.09 -51.42 13.62
CA PRO A 75 -46.34 -51.16 12.92
C PRO A 75 -47.14 -52.45 12.82
N PHE A 76 -48.42 -52.40 13.22
CA PHE A 76 -49.30 -53.55 13.08
C PHE A 76 -49.28 -54.01 11.62
N LYS A 77 -49.30 -55.33 11.37
CA LYS A 77 -49.27 -55.85 9.99
C LYS A 77 -50.40 -55.27 9.12
N SER A 78 -51.52 -54.90 9.72
CA SER A 78 -52.66 -54.24 9.08
C SER A 78 -52.38 -52.81 8.62
N PHE A 79 -51.34 -52.16 9.14
CA PHE A 79 -50.93 -50.80 8.75
C PHE A 79 -50.01 -50.81 7.55
N LEU A 80 -49.39 -51.95 7.24
CA LEU A 80 -48.45 -52.09 6.13
C LEU A 80 -49.19 -52.33 4.82
N CYS A 81 -48.87 -51.53 3.82
CA CYS A 81 -49.35 -51.74 2.46
C CYS A 81 -48.78 -53.07 1.94
N PRO A 82 -49.60 -54.00 1.43
CA PRO A 82 -49.10 -55.27 0.91
C PRO A 82 -48.19 -55.13 -0.32
N LEU A 83 -48.30 -54.03 -1.06
CA LEU A 83 -47.47 -53.73 -2.23
C LEU A 83 -46.13 -53.11 -1.85
N THR A 84 -46.14 -52.00 -1.09
CA THR A 84 -44.91 -51.26 -0.75
C THR A 84 -44.18 -51.84 0.45
N LYS A 85 -44.88 -52.60 1.30
CA LYS A 85 -44.41 -53.09 2.62
C LYS A 85 -44.11 -51.97 3.63
N GLU A 86 -44.57 -50.75 3.35
CA GLU A 86 -44.44 -49.58 4.22
C GLU A 86 -45.78 -49.23 4.87
N VAL A 87 -45.75 -48.44 5.95
CA VAL A 87 -46.96 -47.93 6.62
C VAL A 87 -47.78 -47.07 5.65
N MET A 88 -49.06 -47.37 5.49
CA MET A 88 -49.98 -46.65 4.62
C MET A 88 -50.21 -45.22 5.14
N ARG A 89 -50.09 -44.22 4.27
CA ARG A 89 -50.44 -42.81 4.54
C ARG A 89 -51.86 -42.50 4.08
N ASP A 90 -52.26 -43.02 2.93
CA ASP A 90 -53.62 -42.93 2.40
C ASP A 90 -54.17 -44.34 2.14
N PRO A 91 -54.58 -45.05 3.22
CA PRO A 91 -55.09 -46.40 3.09
C PRO A 91 -56.43 -46.41 2.33
N VAL A 92 -56.46 -47.09 1.19
CA VAL A 92 -57.67 -47.33 0.39
C VAL A 92 -58.00 -48.81 0.33
N VAL A 93 -59.28 -49.14 0.34
CA VAL A 93 -59.76 -50.51 0.19
C VAL A 93 -60.23 -50.75 -1.23
N VAL A 94 -59.73 -51.82 -1.84
CA VAL A 94 -60.31 -52.39 -3.06
C VAL A 94 -61.54 -53.18 -2.67
N LEU A 95 -62.73 -52.71 -3.04
CA LEU A 95 -64.02 -53.24 -2.59
C LEU A 95 -64.16 -54.77 -2.76
N GLU A 96 -63.78 -55.29 -3.92
CA GLU A 96 -63.97 -56.71 -4.24
C GLU A 96 -63.06 -57.65 -3.45
N SER A 97 -61.87 -57.18 -3.05
CA SER A 97 -60.92 -57.99 -2.28
C SER A 97 -60.90 -57.65 -0.79
N SER A 98 -61.53 -56.54 -0.40
CA SER A 98 -61.52 -56.00 0.96
C SER A 98 -60.11 -55.80 1.55
N GLN A 99 -59.09 -55.70 0.70
CA GLN A 99 -57.70 -55.46 1.09
C GLN A 99 -57.39 -53.97 1.05
N ALA A 100 -56.67 -53.49 2.07
CA ALA A 100 -56.19 -52.12 2.15
C ALA A 100 -54.81 -51.99 1.51
N TYR A 101 -54.63 -50.91 0.74
CA TYR A 101 -53.37 -50.56 0.10
C TYR A 101 -53.10 -49.07 0.26
N GLU A 102 -51.85 -48.68 0.13
CA GLU A 102 -51.51 -47.28 -0.15
C GLU A 102 -52.10 -46.88 -1.51
N ARG A 103 -52.84 -45.77 -1.57
CA ARG A 103 -53.55 -45.32 -2.78
C ARG A 103 -52.63 -45.29 -4.00
N ALA A 104 -51.51 -44.58 -3.89
CA ALA A 104 -50.59 -44.42 -5.01
C ALA A 104 -50.04 -45.77 -5.51
N ALA A 105 -49.80 -46.72 -4.61
CA ALA A 105 -49.24 -48.03 -4.96
C ALA A 105 -50.26 -48.91 -5.71
N ILE A 106 -51.52 -48.91 -5.28
CA ILE A 106 -52.56 -49.72 -5.94
C ILE A 106 -53.01 -49.11 -7.26
N GLU A 107 -53.08 -47.78 -7.35
CA GLU A 107 -53.37 -47.08 -8.61
C GLU A 107 -52.27 -47.37 -9.64
N TYR A 108 -51.00 -47.29 -9.25
CA TYR A 108 -49.87 -47.66 -10.11
C TYR A 108 -49.94 -49.12 -10.56
N TRP A 109 -50.31 -50.03 -9.65
CA TRP A 109 -50.48 -51.45 -9.98
C TRP A 109 -51.57 -51.66 -11.04
N PHE A 110 -52.71 -50.98 -10.91
CA PHE A 110 -53.80 -51.05 -11.89
C PHE A 110 -53.36 -50.51 -13.25
N GLU A 111 -52.73 -49.34 -13.27
CA GLU A 111 -52.23 -48.72 -14.50
C GLU A 111 -51.26 -49.67 -15.22
N ARG A 112 -50.36 -50.30 -14.47
CA ARG A 112 -49.39 -51.25 -15.02
C ARG A 112 -50.03 -52.53 -15.57
N CYS A 113 -51.07 -53.05 -14.92
CA CYS A 113 -51.81 -54.20 -15.46
C CYS A 113 -52.44 -53.86 -16.82
N ILE A 114 -53.05 -52.68 -16.92
CA ILE A 114 -53.68 -52.18 -18.15
C ILE A 114 -52.63 -51.99 -19.26
N GLN A 115 -51.48 -51.39 -18.94
CA GLN A 115 -50.37 -51.22 -19.90
C GLN A 115 -49.80 -52.55 -20.40
N ASP A 116 -49.76 -53.58 -19.55
CA ASP A 116 -49.33 -54.94 -19.92
C ASP A 116 -50.40 -55.73 -20.72
N GLY A 117 -51.58 -55.15 -20.98
CA GLY A 117 -52.70 -55.81 -21.67
C GLY A 117 -53.37 -56.91 -20.82
N ARG A 118 -53.25 -56.82 -19.49
CA ARG A 118 -53.82 -57.77 -18.53
C ARG A 118 -54.98 -57.13 -17.77
N ASP A 119 -55.98 -57.93 -17.44
CA ASP A 119 -57.04 -57.46 -16.55
C ASP A 119 -56.45 -57.16 -15.16
N PRO A 120 -56.78 -56.02 -14.52
CA PRO A 120 -56.25 -55.69 -13.21
C PRO A 120 -56.65 -56.73 -12.17
N THR A 121 -55.66 -57.26 -11.46
CA THR A 121 -55.87 -58.24 -10.39
C THR A 121 -55.59 -57.62 -9.04
N CYS A 122 -56.26 -58.10 -7.99
CA CYS A 122 -55.87 -57.77 -6.63
C CYS A 122 -54.46 -58.36 -6.35
N PRO A 123 -53.48 -57.53 -5.92
CA PRO A 123 -52.11 -57.99 -5.70
C PRO A 123 -51.95 -59.12 -4.67
N VAL A 124 -52.82 -59.15 -3.66
CA VAL A 124 -52.74 -60.13 -2.56
C VAL A 124 -53.51 -61.40 -2.87
N THR A 125 -54.71 -61.29 -3.45
CA THR A 125 -55.58 -62.46 -3.70
C THR A 125 -55.39 -63.06 -5.09
N GLY A 126 -54.75 -62.34 -6.01
CA GLY A 126 -54.58 -62.75 -7.41
C GLY A 126 -55.87 -62.76 -8.23
N THR A 127 -56.99 -62.31 -7.68
CA THR A 127 -58.30 -62.33 -8.34
C THR A 127 -58.44 -61.17 -9.32
N VAL A 128 -58.96 -61.44 -10.52
CA VAL A 128 -59.30 -60.40 -11.51
C VAL A 128 -60.42 -59.52 -10.96
N LEU A 129 -60.20 -58.21 -10.97
CA LEU A 129 -61.12 -57.21 -10.44
C LEU A 129 -62.07 -56.74 -11.54
N LYS A 130 -63.38 -56.71 -11.26
CA LYS A 130 -64.40 -56.20 -12.20
C LYS A 130 -64.55 -54.69 -12.10
N SER A 131 -64.24 -54.11 -10.95
CA SER A 131 -64.23 -52.69 -10.66
C SER A 131 -62.92 -52.27 -10.02
N LEU A 132 -62.40 -51.10 -10.45
CA LEU A 132 -61.21 -50.45 -9.88
C LEU A 132 -61.57 -49.38 -8.85
N GLU A 133 -62.81 -49.40 -8.32
CA GLU A 133 -63.26 -48.45 -7.33
C GLU A 133 -62.49 -48.60 -6.01
N LEU A 134 -61.81 -47.51 -5.61
CA LEU A 134 -61.05 -47.40 -4.38
C LEU A 134 -61.82 -46.55 -3.36
N LYS A 135 -62.13 -47.11 -2.19
CA LYS A 135 -62.75 -46.36 -1.08
C LYS A 135 -61.72 -46.00 -0.01
N PRO A 136 -61.64 -44.72 0.44
CA PRO A 136 -60.78 -44.35 1.57
C PRO A 136 -61.14 -45.14 2.83
N ASN A 137 -60.14 -45.68 3.52
CA ASN A 137 -60.31 -46.35 4.81
C ASN A 137 -60.05 -45.37 5.95
N ILE A 138 -61.04 -44.53 6.25
CA ILE A 138 -60.93 -43.46 7.25
C ILE A 138 -60.58 -44.02 8.64
N GLY A 139 -61.15 -45.18 9.01
CA GLY A 139 -60.86 -45.81 10.31
C GLY A 139 -59.42 -46.30 10.42
N LEU A 140 -58.88 -46.91 9.36
CA LEU A 140 -57.48 -47.35 9.32
C LEU A 140 -56.53 -46.15 9.27
N ALA A 141 -56.88 -45.09 8.51
CA ALA A 141 -56.10 -43.85 8.48
C ALA A 141 -56.00 -43.23 9.87
N GLY A 142 -57.12 -43.08 10.60
CA GLY A 142 -57.11 -42.55 11.97
C GLY A 142 -56.33 -43.42 12.96
N ALA A 143 -56.43 -44.76 12.85
CA ALA A 143 -55.66 -45.67 13.70
C ALA A 143 -54.15 -45.59 13.43
N ILE A 144 -53.75 -45.43 12.16
CA ILE A 144 -52.36 -45.22 11.78
C ILE A 144 -51.87 -43.86 12.31
N GLU A 145 -52.65 -42.79 12.15
CA GLU A 145 -52.31 -41.46 12.68
C GLU A 145 -52.12 -41.46 14.20
N GLU A 146 -53.00 -42.12 14.95
CA GLU A 146 -52.89 -42.26 16.40
C GLU A 146 -51.62 -43.03 16.80
N TRP A 147 -51.31 -44.11 16.09
CA TRP A 147 -50.07 -44.86 16.29
C TRP A 147 -48.83 -44.02 15.99
N VAL A 148 -48.81 -43.29 14.86
CA VAL A 148 -47.74 -42.35 14.51
C VAL A 148 -47.57 -41.31 15.61
N GLY A 149 -48.66 -40.74 16.13
CA GLY A 149 -48.63 -39.78 17.24
C GLY A 149 -47.97 -40.34 18.50
N ARG A 150 -48.26 -41.60 18.87
CA ARG A 150 -47.60 -42.29 20.00
C ARG A 150 -46.12 -42.55 19.76
N VAL A 151 -45.75 -42.94 18.53
CA VAL A 151 -44.34 -43.16 18.16
C VAL A 151 -43.57 -41.85 18.26
N ILE A 152 -44.11 -40.75 17.75
CA ILE A 152 -43.52 -39.42 17.86
C ILE A 152 -43.35 -39.03 19.33
N ASP A 153 -44.40 -39.14 20.15
CA ASP A 153 -44.33 -38.79 21.58
C ASP A 153 -43.25 -39.59 22.32
N TYR A 154 -43.12 -40.89 22.03
CA TYR A 154 -42.06 -41.72 22.58
C TYR A 154 -40.66 -41.29 22.10
N GLN A 155 -40.47 -41.07 20.80
CA GLN A 155 -39.19 -40.62 20.24
C GLN A 155 -38.74 -39.29 20.83
N ILE A 156 -39.67 -38.35 21.03
CA ILE A 156 -39.37 -37.05 21.64
C ILE A 156 -39.04 -37.21 23.12
N LYS A 157 -39.77 -38.02 23.89
CA LYS A 157 -39.42 -38.32 25.30
C LYS A 157 -38.06 -38.97 25.44
N SER A 158 -37.75 -39.96 24.60
CA SER A 158 -36.43 -40.62 24.55
C SER A 158 -35.32 -39.64 24.17
N SER A 159 -35.59 -38.71 23.24
CA SER A 159 -34.64 -37.66 22.85
C SER A 159 -34.39 -36.66 23.98
N VAL A 160 -35.42 -36.25 24.71
CA VAL A 160 -35.29 -35.39 25.90
C VAL A 160 -34.45 -36.07 26.97
N GLN A 161 -34.65 -37.37 27.21
CA GLN A 161 -33.82 -38.13 28.15
C GLN A 161 -32.36 -38.16 27.70
N SER A 162 -32.11 -38.56 26.44
CA SER A 162 -30.76 -38.67 25.87
C SER A 162 -29.99 -37.35 25.87
N LEU A 163 -30.68 -36.22 25.69
CA LEU A 163 -30.06 -34.88 25.69
C LEU A 163 -29.81 -34.33 27.11
N ASN A 164 -30.41 -34.91 28.15
CA ASN A 164 -30.23 -34.52 29.56
C ASN A 164 -29.32 -35.47 30.35
N GLU A 165 -28.97 -36.64 29.81
CA GLU A 165 -28.10 -37.60 30.48
C GLU A 165 -26.66 -37.05 30.63
N GLU A 166 -26.13 -37.08 31.86
CA GLU A 166 -24.72 -36.77 32.16
C GLU A 166 -23.99 -38.01 32.69
N PRO A 167 -22.84 -38.42 32.09
CA PRO A 167 -22.16 -37.81 30.95
C PRO A 167 -22.83 -38.13 29.60
N LEU A 168 -22.81 -37.15 28.69
CA LEU A 168 -23.40 -37.29 27.36
C LEU A 168 -22.68 -38.34 26.51
N SER A 169 -23.41 -39.33 26.01
CA SER A 169 -22.92 -40.25 24.97
C SER A 169 -23.11 -39.65 23.57
N VAL A 170 -22.03 -39.63 22.78
CA VAL A 170 -22.03 -39.13 21.40
C VAL A 170 -23.10 -39.84 20.55
N ASP A 171 -23.24 -41.16 20.69
CA ASP A 171 -24.17 -41.98 19.89
C ASP A 171 -25.63 -41.77 20.32
N GLN A 172 -25.90 -41.52 21.60
CA GLN A 172 -27.25 -41.20 22.07
C GLN A 172 -27.68 -39.81 21.61
N VAL A 173 -26.77 -38.82 21.69
CA VAL A 173 -27.03 -37.46 21.20
C VAL A 173 -27.24 -37.46 19.68
N GLU A 174 -26.43 -38.21 18.93
CA GLU A 174 -26.61 -38.33 17.48
C GLU A 174 -27.99 -38.89 17.12
N ARG A 175 -28.40 -40.01 17.73
CA ARG A 175 -29.72 -40.61 17.52
C ARG A 175 -30.86 -39.69 17.92
N ALA A 176 -30.73 -38.97 19.04
CA ALA A 176 -31.73 -38.00 19.48
C ALA A 176 -31.89 -36.86 18.45
N LEU A 177 -30.79 -36.31 17.93
CA LEU A 177 -30.83 -35.27 16.90
C LEU A 177 -31.45 -35.78 15.59
N ASP A 178 -31.17 -37.02 15.20
CA ASP A 178 -31.74 -37.65 14.00
C ASP A 178 -33.26 -37.88 14.14
N HIS A 179 -33.72 -38.36 15.30
CA HIS A 179 -35.15 -38.51 15.59
C HIS A 179 -35.88 -37.16 15.51
N VAL A 180 -35.34 -36.13 16.17
CA VAL A 180 -35.93 -34.79 16.18
C VAL A 180 -35.97 -34.19 14.77
N TYR A 181 -34.89 -34.35 14.00
CA TYR A 181 -34.84 -33.89 12.61
C TYR A 181 -35.87 -34.61 11.74
N LYS A 182 -35.93 -35.95 11.82
CA LYS A 182 -36.88 -36.78 11.07
C LYS A 182 -38.32 -36.38 11.36
N VAL A 183 -38.69 -36.28 12.63
CA VAL A 183 -40.04 -35.85 13.05
C VAL A 183 -40.36 -34.45 12.52
N SER A 184 -39.42 -33.50 12.59
CA SER A 184 -39.65 -32.13 12.13
C SER A 184 -39.82 -32.00 10.61
N GLU A 185 -39.14 -32.82 9.82
CA GLU A 185 -39.26 -32.81 8.35
C GLU A 185 -40.44 -33.66 7.84
N GLU A 186 -40.63 -34.87 8.36
CA GLU A 186 -41.70 -35.79 7.93
C GLU A 186 -43.07 -35.41 8.51
N HIS A 187 -43.10 -34.81 9.70
CA HIS A 187 -44.31 -34.37 10.40
C HIS A 187 -44.22 -32.90 10.85
N PRO A 188 -44.31 -31.93 9.92
CA PRO A 188 -44.22 -30.50 10.24
C PRO A 188 -45.24 -30.02 11.29
N SER A 189 -46.44 -30.61 11.29
CA SER A 189 -47.49 -30.32 12.28
C SER A 189 -47.14 -30.78 13.69
N SER A 190 -46.13 -31.65 13.87
CA SER A 190 -45.69 -32.15 15.17
C SER A 190 -44.54 -31.34 15.79
N ARG A 191 -44.02 -30.29 15.11
CA ARG A 191 -42.96 -29.42 15.66
C ARG A 191 -43.35 -28.79 17.00
N TYR A 192 -44.63 -28.50 17.23
CA TYR A 192 -45.08 -27.97 18.52
C TYR A 192 -44.85 -28.96 19.67
N ILE A 193 -44.88 -30.28 19.42
CA ILE A 193 -44.61 -31.31 20.43
C ILE A 193 -43.13 -31.23 20.83
N ILE A 194 -42.24 -31.13 19.84
CA ILE A 194 -40.79 -30.97 20.03
C ILE A 194 -40.51 -29.70 20.85
N ARG A 195 -41.13 -28.58 20.46
CA ARG A 195 -41.01 -27.30 21.14
C ARG A 195 -41.50 -27.37 22.60
N ASN A 196 -42.71 -27.89 22.82
CA ASN A 196 -43.32 -27.95 24.14
C ASN A 196 -42.59 -28.93 25.08
N ALA A 197 -41.93 -29.95 24.54
CA ALA A 197 -41.06 -30.85 25.28
C ALA A 197 -39.70 -30.20 25.68
N GLY A 198 -39.43 -28.96 25.27
CA GLY A 198 -38.21 -28.23 25.64
C GLY A 198 -36.96 -28.65 24.84
N VAL A 199 -37.12 -29.46 23.79
CA VAL A 199 -35.99 -30.02 23.02
C VAL A 199 -35.15 -28.92 22.36
N VAL A 200 -35.78 -27.85 21.85
CA VAL A 200 -35.08 -26.72 21.22
C VAL A 200 -34.08 -26.10 22.20
N GLN A 201 -34.50 -25.86 23.45
CA GLN A 201 -33.63 -25.30 24.49
C GLN A 201 -32.49 -26.26 24.84
N LEU A 202 -32.74 -27.57 24.90
CA LEU A 202 -31.71 -28.57 25.16
C LEU A 202 -30.65 -28.59 24.06
N ILE A 203 -31.04 -28.54 22.78
CA ILE A 203 -30.08 -28.53 21.66
C ILE A 203 -29.23 -27.24 21.67
N VAL A 204 -29.82 -26.08 21.97
CA VAL A 204 -29.06 -24.82 22.10
C VAL A 204 -28.08 -24.88 23.29
N THR A 205 -28.51 -25.45 24.42
CA THR A 205 -27.68 -25.63 25.61
C THR A 205 -26.53 -26.61 25.35
N LEU A 206 -26.80 -27.69 24.62
CA LEU A 206 -25.81 -28.67 24.17
C LEU A 206 -24.70 -28.00 23.35
N LEU A 207 -25.07 -27.15 22.37
CA LEU A 207 -24.11 -26.39 21.56
C LEU A 207 -23.28 -25.39 22.39
N SER A 208 -23.91 -24.74 23.38
CA SER A 208 -23.24 -23.79 24.26
C SER A 208 -22.23 -24.45 25.19
N ASN A 209 -22.66 -25.48 25.93
CA ASN A 209 -21.85 -26.10 26.98
C ASN A 209 -20.74 -27.01 26.42
N ASN A 210 -20.94 -27.58 25.23
CA ASN A 210 -20.01 -28.54 24.61
C ASN A 210 -19.30 -28.00 23.36
N SER A 211 -19.13 -26.67 23.28
CA SER A 211 -18.50 -25.97 22.14
C SER A 211 -17.05 -26.38 21.82
N LYS A 212 -16.37 -27.12 22.70
CA LYS A 212 -15.03 -27.69 22.44
C LYS A 212 -15.04 -29.21 22.23
N THR A 213 -15.99 -29.92 22.82
CA THR A 213 -16.01 -31.39 22.92
C THR A 213 -16.89 -32.07 21.87
N ILE A 214 -17.97 -31.43 21.42
CA ILE A 214 -19.02 -32.09 20.62
C ILE A 214 -18.60 -32.50 19.19
N GLY A 215 -17.46 -32.01 18.69
CA GLY A 215 -16.98 -32.31 17.34
C GLY A 215 -17.84 -31.71 16.22
N SER A 216 -17.27 -31.59 15.02
CA SER A 216 -17.91 -30.88 13.90
C SER A 216 -19.13 -31.64 13.33
N ARG A 217 -19.11 -32.98 13.35
CA ARG A 217 -20.22 -33.83 12.88
C ARG A 217 -21.50 -33.57 13.67
N LEU A 218 -21.45 -33.68 15.01
CA LEU A 218 -22.62 -33.44 15.85
C LEU A 218 -23.06 -31.97 15.81
N ARG A 219 -22.13 -30.99 15.71
CA ARG A 219 -22.54 -29.59 15.49
C ARG A 219 -23.33 -29.42 14.22
N SER A 220 -22.85 -30.00 13.11
CA SER A 220 -23.58 -29.94 11.84
C SER A 220 -24.97 -30.57 11.94
N LYS A 221 -25.11 -31.69 12.68
CA LYS A 221 -26.41 -32.32 12.96
C LYS A 221 -27.32 -31.44 13.82
N ALA A 222 -26.81 -30.92 14.93
CA ALA A 222 -27.57 -30.02 15.80
C ALA A 222 -28.04 -28.76 15.05
N LEU A 223 -27.18 -28.18 14.20
CA LEU A 223 -27.52 -27.00 13.38
C LEU A 223 -28.58 -27.33 12.32
N THR A 224 -28.53 -28.49 11.65
CA THR A 224 -29.58 -28.86 10.70
C THR A 224 -30.91 -29.20 11.39
N THR A 225 -30.87 -29.79 12.60
CA THR A 225 -32.06 -30.02 13.41
C THR A 225 -32.68 -28.68 13.85
N LEU A 226 -31.86 -27.72 14.30
CA LEU A 226 -32.34 -26.37 14.63
C LEU A 226 -32.85 -25.62 13.40
N LEU A 227 -32.22 -25.77 12.23
CA LEU A 227 -32.69 -25.19 10.97
C LEU A 227 -34.07 -25.73 10.59
N SER A 228 -34.31 -27.04 10.77
CA SER A 228 -35.62 -27.64 10.56
C SER A 228 -36.67 -27.08 11.53
N MET A 229 -36.31 -26.98 12.82
CA MET A 229 -37.17 -26.41 13.86
C MET A 229 -37.42 -24.92 13.68
N ALA A 230 -36.50 -24.18 13.05
CA ALA A 230 -36.67 -22.77 12.74
C ALA A 230 -37.83 -22.53 11.78
N LYS A 231 -38.36 -23.53 11.07
CA LYS A 231 -39.59 -23.37 10.27
C LYS A 231 -40.85 -23.13 11.14
N ASP A 232 -40.77 -23.29 12.46
CA ASP A 232 -41.80 -22.91 13.44
C ASP A 232 -41.46 -21.57 14.12
N GLU A 233 -42.32 -20.56 14.00
CA GLU A 233 -42.05 -19.19 14.46
C GLU A 233 -41.81 -19.07 15.97
N GLU A 234 -42.55 -19.82 16.79
CA GLU A 234 -42.32 -19.82 18.25
C GLU A 234 -41.00 -20.51 18.61
N SER A 235 -40.61 -21.54 17.86
CA SER A 235 -39.28 -22.15 17.98
C SER A 235 -38.18 -21.18 17.59
N LYS A 236 -38.36 -20.35 16.55
CA LYS A 236 -37.40 -19.27 16.22
C LYS A 236 -37.21 -18.31 17.40
N LYS A 237 -38.29 -17.80 17.99
CA LYS A 237 -38.23 -16.88 19.14
C LYS A 237 -37.45 -17.48 20.31
N ILE A 238 -37.75 -18.73 20.65
CA ILE A 238 -37.02 -19.49 21.69
C ILE A 238 -35.52 -19.57 21.39
N MET A 239 -35.14 -19.90 20.14
CA MET A 239 -33.72 -20.01 19.78
C MET A 239 -33.01 -18.66 19.90
N LEU A 240 -33.68 -17.59 19.47
CA LEU A 240 -33.18 -16.22 19.52
C LEU A 240 -32.99 -15.72 20.97
N GLU A 241 -33.95 -15.97 21.86
CA GLU A 241 -33.84 -15.67 23.29
C GLU A 241 -32.69 -16.44 23.97
N ARG A 242 -32.41 -17.65 23.50
CA ARG A 242 -31.30 -18.50 24.00
C ARG A 242 -29.94 -18.18 23.36
N GLY A 243 -29.85 -17.19 22.48
CA GLY A 243 -28.59 -16.72 21.90
C GLY A 243 -28.02 -17.61 20.78
N ILE A 244 -28.88 -18.25 19.97
CA ILE A 244 -28.44 -19.10 18.86
C ILE A 244 -27.58 -18.35 17.83
N THR A 245 -27.78 -17.04 17.64
CA THR A 245 -27.05 -16.21 16.66
C THR A 245 -25.54 -16.29 16.91
N ARG A 246 -25.11 -16.11 18.16
CA ARG A 246 -23.71 -16.23 18.58
C ARG A 246 -23.14 -17.61 18.31
N LEU A 247 -23.91 -18.67 18.59
CA LEU A 247 -23.46 -20.05 18.39
C LEU A 247 -23.36 -20.42 16.90
N ALA A 248 -24.29 -19.92 16.07
CA ALA A 248 -24.24 -20.08 14.63
C ALA A 248 -23.03 -19.34 14.04
N VAL A 249 -22.76 -18.09 14.47
CA VAL A 249 -21.55 -17.34 14.08
C VAL A 249 -20.28 -18.07 14.49
N HIS A 250 -20.20 -18.63 15.70
CA HIS A 250 -19.06 -19.43 16.13
C HIS A 250 -18.85 -20.67 15.24
N SER A 251 -19.95 -21.29 14.78
CA SER A 251 -19.90 -22.47 13.89
C SER A 251 -19.40 -22.15 12.48
N LEU A 252 -19.33 -20.86 12.09
CA LEU A 252 -18.68 -20.44 10.84
C LEU A 252 -17.16 -20.64 10.85
N ILE A 253 -16.55 -20.77 12.04
CA ILE A 253 -15.12 -21.09 12.23
C ILE A 253 -14.86 -22.59 12.06
N GLY A 254 -15.92 -23.42 12.03
CA GLY A 254 -15.82 -24.87 11.96
C GLY A 254 -15.00 -25.37 10.77
N SER A 255 -14.25 -26.47 10.98
CA SER A 255 -13.43 -27.08 9.93
C SER A 255 -14.26 -27.77 8.85
N SER A 256 -15.46 -28.23 9.18
CA SER A 256 -16.37 -28.86 8.21
C SER A 256 -17.09 -27.82 7.36
N THR A 257 -17.18 -28.10 6.07
CA THR A 257 -18.00 -27.32 5.13
C THR A 257 -19.48 -27.43 5.48
N LYS A 258 -19.96 -28.60 5.91
CA LYS A 258 -21.37 -28.82 6.30
C LYS A 258 -21.76 -28.02 7.54
N GLU A 259 -20.87 -27.94 8.54
CA GLU A 259 -21.10 -27.13 9.73
C GLU A 259 -21.27 -25.65 9.36
N ARG A 260 -20.35 -25.13 8.54
CA ARG A 260 -20.41 -23.75 8.03
C ARG A 260 -21.67 -23.52 7.19
N GLU A 261 -22.04 -24.47 6.34
CA GLU A 261 -23.24 -24.37 5.49
C GLU A 261 -24.54 -24.32 6.29
N TYR A 262 -24.74 -25.22 7.26
CA TYR A 262 -25.94 -25.21 8.10
C TYR A 262 -25.97 -23.99 9.02
N ALA A 263 -24.82 -23.53 9.52
CA ALA A 263 -24.74 -22.28 10.27
C ALA A 263 -25.16 -21.08 9.42
N THR A 264 -24.66 -20.95 8.20
CA THR A 264 -25.04 -19.87 7.28
C THR A 264 -26.53 -19.93 6.90
N LYS A 265 -27.06 -21.12 6.62
CA LYS A 265 -28.51 -21.31 6.35
C LYS A 265 -29.37 -20.92 7.55
N LEU A 266 -28.95 -21.27 8.77
CA LEU A 266 -29.66 -20.90 9.98
C LEU A 266 -29.65 -19.39 10.21
N LEU A 267 -28.51 -18.71 9.97
CA LEU A 267 -28.44 -17.26 10.01
C LEU A 267 -29.35 -16.61 8.96
N LEU A 268 -29.39 -17.18 7.74
CA LEU A 268 -30.25 -16.71 6.66
C LEU A 268 -31.74 -16.73 7.05
N GLU A 269 -32.20 -17.79 7.73
CA GLU A 269 -33.59 -17.89 8.20
C GLU A 269 -33.98 -16.77 9.18
N PHE A 270 -33.02 -16.31 10.00
CA PHE A 270 -33.23 -15.19 10.94
C PHE A 270 -33.12 -13.82 10.28
N CYS A 271 -32.47 -13.69 9.12
CA CYS A 271 -32.29 -12.42 8.41
C CYS A 271 -33.56 -11.87 7.73
N ASN A 272 -34.71 -12.53 7.88
CA ASN A 272 -36.00 -11.99 7.45
C ASN A 272 -36.49 -10.85 8.36
N ASP A 273 -35.96 -10.75 9.58
CA ASP A 273 -36.26 -9.72 10.57
C ASP A 273 -35.09 -8.73 10.70
N GLU A 274 -35.39 -7.43 10.69
CA GLU A 274 -34.37 -6.37 10.72
C GLU A 274 -33.64 -6.33 12.08
N ASP A 275 -34.36 -6.55 13.18
CA ASP A 275 -33.77 -6.62 14.53
C ASP A 275 -32.79 -7.79 14.64
N CYS A 276 -33.14 -8.93 14.06
CA CYS A 276 -32.25 -10.08 13.96
C CYS A 276 -31.01 -9.77 13.12
N CYS A 277 -31.16 -9.07 11.99
CA CYS A 277 -30.02 -8.65 11.18
C CYS A 277 -29.06 -7.76 11.97
N ALA A 278 -29.58 -6.76 12.71
CA ALA A 278 -28.78 -5.88 13.56
C ALA A 278 -28.06 -6.66 14.67
N ARG A 279 -28.75 -7.62 15.30
CA ARG A 279 -28.13 -8.50 16.31
C ARG A 279 -27.02 -9.35 15.71
N ILE A 280 -27.21 -9.97 14.54
CA ILE A 280 -26.17 -10.79 13.90
C ILE A 280 -24.98 -9.92 13.48
N ALA A 281 -25.21 -8.73 12.92
CA ALA A 281 -24.14 -7.82 12.50
C ALA A 281 -23.28 -7.31 13.67
N SER A 282 -23.88 -7.17 14.86
CA SER A 282 -23.17 -6.79 16.09
C SER A 282 -22.44 -7.94 16.79
N GLU A 283 -22.66 -9.20 16.38
CA GLU A 283 -21.90 -10.33 16.90
C GLU A 283 -20.43 -10.26 16.46
N LYS A 284 -19.52 -10.45 17.42
CA LYS A 284 -18.08 -10.31 17.19
C LYS A 284 -17.59 -11.28 16.11
N GLY A 285 -17.03 -10.72 15.04
CA GLY A 285 -16.44 -11.48 13.94
C GLY A 285 -17.45 -12.00 12.91
N ALA A 286 -18.75 -11.83 13.11
CA ALA A 286 -19.78 -12.36 12.20
C ALA A 286 -19.59 -11.87 10.76
N LEU A 287 -19.51 -10.55 10.57
CA LEU A 287 -19.36 -9.95 9.24
C LEU A 287 -18.02 -10.26 8.58
N VAL A 288 -16.95 -10.38 9.37
CA VAL A 288 -15.61 -10.75 8.85
C VAL A 288 -15.60 -12.20 8.37
N LEU A 289 -16.18 -13.12 9.14
CA LEU A 289 -16.29 -14.53 8.78
C LEU A 289 -17.18 -14.72 7.55
N LEU A 290 -18.35 -14.07 7.53
CA LEU A 290 -19.26 -14.11 6.38
C LEU A 290 -18.59 -13.52 5.14
N SER A 291 -17.90 -12.38 5.25
CA SER A 291 -17.19 -11.77 4.11
C SER A 291 -16.05 -12.65 3.61
N SER A 292 -15.33 -13.30 4.51
CA SER A 292 -14.28 -14.27 4.16
C SER A 292 -14.84 -15.50 3.45
N ILE A 293 -16.01 -16.00 3.87
CA ILE A 293 -16.68 -17.13 3.23
C ILE A 293 -17.23 -16.72 1.85
N ALA A 294 -17.83 -15.54 1.75
CA ALA A 294 -18.36 -15.00 0.50
C ALA A 294 -17.26 -14.82 -0.56
N GLY A 295 -16.06 -14.38 -0.15
CA GLY A 295 -14.89 -14.26 -1.03
C GLY A 295 -14.18 -15.58 -1.38
N ASN A 296 -14.55 -16.70 -0.77
CA ASN A 296 -13.89 -17.98 -1.01
C ASN A 296 -14.48 -18.69 -2.24
N MET A 297 -13.68 -18.79 -3.32
CA MET A 297 -14.09 -19.44 -4.56
C MET A 297 -14.07 -20.99 -4.51
N GLU A 298 -13.48 -21.60 -3.48
CA GLU A 298 -13.40 -23.06 -3.34
C GLU A 298 -14.78 -23.72 -3.14
N TYR A 299 -15.72 -22.99 -2.53
CA TYR A 299 -17.06 -23.50 -2.19
C TYR A 299 -18.16 -22.54 -2.70
N PRO A 300 -18.51 -22.57 -4.00
CA PRO A 300 -19.42 -21.59 -4.60
C PRO A 300 -20.82 -21.54 -3.98
N SER A 301 -21.37 -22.68 -3.55
CA SER A 301 -22.68 -22.75 -2.90
C SER A 301 -22.69 -22.03 -1.55
N LEU A 302 -21.65 -22.25 -0.74
CA LEU A 302 -21.48 -21.62 0.57
C LEU A 302 -21.17 -20.13 0.43
N SER A 303 -20.31 -19.76 -0.54
CA SER A 303 -20.03 -18.37 -0.90
C SER A 303 -21.32 -17.63 -1.27
N LYS A 304 -22.18 -18.22 -2.11
CA LYS A 304 -23.48 -17.64 -2.48
C LYS A 304 -24.40 -17.44 -1.27
N LEU A 305 -24.48 -18.42 -0.36
CA LEU A 305 -25.28 -18.31 0.86
C LEU A 305 -24.78 -17.19 1.77
N ALA A 306 -23.46 -17.10 1.98
CA ALA A 306 -22.87 -16.05 2.80
C ALA A 306 -23.09 -14.65 2.18
N GLU A 307 -22.99 -14.54 0.86
CA GLU A 307 -23.28 -13.30 0.13
C GLU A 307 -24.75 -12.89 0.28
N GLU A 308 -25.68 -13.85 0.27
CA GLU A 308 -27.10 -13.58 0.45
C GLU A 308 -27.43 -13.07 1.86
N VAL A 309 -26.82 -13.69 2.89
CA VAL A 309 -26.92 -13.21 4.29
C VAL A 309 -26.41 -11.78 4.41
N LEU A 310 -25.24 -11.49 3.84
CA LEU A 310 -24.67 -10.14 3.86
C LEU A 310 -25.57 -9.15 3.12
N ARG A 311 -26.06 -9.49 1.93
CA ARG A 311 -26.97 -8.64 1.14
C ARG A 311 -28.25 -8.26 1.90
N LEU A 312 -28.79 -9.16 2.73
CA LEU A 312 -29.92 -8.84 3.60
C LEU A 312 -29.52 -7.85 4.70
N MET A 313 -28.36 -8.05 5.34
CA MET A 313 -27.83 -7.14 6.36
C MET A 313 -27.53 -5.74 5.80
N GLU A 314 -27.14 -5.64 4.52
CA GLU A 314 -26.87 -4.38 3.82
C GLU A 314 -28.11 -3.48 3.68
N ARG A 315 -29.32 -4.00 3.91
CA ARG A 315 -30.57 -3.22 3.87
C ARG A 315 -30.80 -2.42 5.14
N VAL A 316 -30.27 -2.87 6.27
CA VAL A 316 -30.42 -2.23 7.58
C VAL A 316 -29.40 -1.11 7.73
N GLU A 317 -29.85 0.11 8.06
CA GLU A 317 -28.97 1.29 8.13
C GLU A 317 -27.94 1.19 9.27
N ASP A 318 -28.35 0.70 10.44
CA ASP A 318 -27.48 0.52 11.61
C ASP A 318 -26.30 -0.43 11.34
N ASN A 319 -26.42 -1.30 10.33
CA ASN A 319 -25.37 -2.27 9.99
C ASN A 319 -24.24 -1.68 9.16
N VAL A 320 -24.41 -0.50 8.56
CA VAL A 320 -23.45 0.06 7.59
C VAL A 320 -22.07 0.26 8.22
N GLN A 321 -22.01 0.74 9.46
CA GLN A 321 -20.75 0.90 10.18
C GLN A 321 -20.04 -0.44 10.39
N CYS A 322 -20.78 -1.47 10.81
CA CYS A 322 -20.21 -2.80 11.06
C CYS A 322 -19.74 -3.45 9.74
N LEU A 323 -20.50 -3.30 8.67
CA LEU A 323 -20.15 -3.78 7.33
C LEU A 323 -18.90 -3.10 6.79
N ALA A 324 -18.80 -1.77 6.93
CA ALA A 324 -17.62 -1.01 6.53
C ALA A 324 -16.39 -1.42 7.37
N ALA A 325 -16.54 -1.65 8.67
CA ALA A 325 -15.47 -2.16 9.53
C ALA A 325 -15.00 -3.57 9.14
N ALA A 326 -15.89 -4.39 8.55
CA ALA A 326 -15.56 -5.69 7.97
C ALA A 326 -14.97 -5.62 6.55
N GLY A 327 -14.76 -4.41 6.00
CA GLY A 327 -14.20 -4.19 4.67
C GLY A 327 -15.23 -4.13 3.53
N ARG A 328 -16.53 -4.21 3.83
CA ARG A 328 -17.62 -4.15 2.85
C ARG A 328 -18.11 -2.70 2.73
N PHE A 329 -17.43 -1.91 1.90
CA PHE A 329 -17.74 -0.47 1.73
C PHE A 329 -18.85 -0.16 0.72
N GLY A 330 -19.31 -1.13 -0.07
CA GLY A 330 -20.38 -0.94 -1.06
C GLY A 330 -21.64 -0.26 -0.49
N PRO A 331 -22.19 -0.72 0.65
CA PRO A 331 -23.35 -0.13 1.32
C PRO A 331 -23.13 1.31 1.79
N LEU A 332 -21.92 1.63 2.25
CA LEU A 332 -21.54 2.98 2.68
C LEU A 332 -21.46 3.90 1.46
N ILE A 333 -20.85 3.44 0.37
CA ILE A 333 -20.68 4.23 -0.85
C ILE A 333 -22.01 4.47 -1.56
N SER A 334 -22.91 3.47 -1.61
CA SER A 334 -24.24 3.66 -2.20
C SER A 334 -25.05 4.72 -1.45
N ARG A 335 -24.98 4.72 -0.11
CA ARG A 335 -25.64 5.74 0.74
C ARG A 335 -25.02 7.13 0.59
N LEU A 336 -23.69 7.23 0.43
CA LEU A 336 -23.05 8.49 0.08
C LEU A 336 -23.53 9.04 -1.27
N ARG A 337 -23.77 8.17 -2.26
CA ARG A 337 -24.19 8.60 -3.60
C ARG A 337 -25.68 8.96 -3.65
N ASP A 338 -26.52 8.03 -3.21
CA ASP A 338 -27.95 7.99 -3.49
C ASP A 338 -28.82 8.33 -2.26
N GLY A 339 -28.22 8.46 -1.07
CA GLY A 339 -28.94 8.75 0.17
C GLY A 339 -29.49 10.19 0.25
N SER A 340 -30.36 10.44 1.24
CA SER A 340 -30.79 11.80 1.58
C SER A 340 -29.61 12.61 2.14
N VAL A 341 -29.74 13.95 2.20
CA VAL A 341 -28.68 14.80 2.76
C VAL A 341 -28.29 14.37 4.17
N GLY A 342 -29.27 14.04 5.03
CA GLY A 342 -29.01 13.53 6.39
C GLY A 342 -28.20 12.23 6.40
N VAL A 343 -28.59 11.25 5.59
CA VAL A 343 -27.86 9.97 5.46
C VAL A 343 -26.44 10.21 4.95
N LYS A 344 -26.26 11.10 3.96
CA LYS A 344 -24.93 11.45 3.44
C LYS A 344 -24.04 12.09 4.52
N ILE A 345 -24.60 12.94 5.38
CA ILE A 345 -23.90 13.55 6.51
C ILE A 345 -23.48 12.48 7.53
N GLU A 346 -24.35 11.54 7.87
CA GLU A 346 -24.02 10.42 8.75
C GLU A 346 -22.91 9.54 8.17
N MET A 347 -22.98 9.23 6.87
CA MET A 347 -21.93 8.46 6.19
C MET A 347 -20.60 9.23 6.15
N ALA A 348 -20.62 10.55 5.97
CA ALA A 348 -19.42 11.39 6.08
C ALA A 348 -18.82 11.35 7.49
N SER A 349 -19.65 11.43 8.52
CA SER A 349 -19.23 11.30 9.93
C SER A 349 -18.60 9.93 10.21
N LEU A 350 -19.17 8.87 9.64
CA LEU A 350 -18.60 7.53 9.72
C LEU A 350 -17.21 7.47 9.06
N VAL A 351 -17.07 7.92 7.80
CA VAL A 351 -15.78 7.96 7.10
C VAL A 351 -14.74 8.79 7.85
N GLY A 352 -15.14 9.92 8.45
CA GLY A 352 -14.26 10.77 9.25
C GLY A 352 -13.70 10.11 10.51
N ARG A 353 -14.47 9.21 11.15
CA ARG A 353 -14.06 8.52 12.39
C ARG A 353 -13.38 7.17 12.18
N MET A 354 -13.47 6.59 10.98
CA MET A 354 -12.95 5.26 10.69
C MET A 354 -11.42 5.24 10.48
N THR A 355 -10.77 4.19 10.97
CA THR A 355 -9.38 3.85 10.62
C THR A 355 -9.34 3.06 9.30
N LEU A 356 -9.11 3.76 8.20
CA LEU A 356 -9.14 3.20 6.84
C LEU A 356 -7.74 2.79 6.37
N THR A 357 -7.66 1.65 5.67
CA THR A 357 -6.45 1.25 4.93
C THR A 357 -6.28 2.09 3.67
N ASN A 358 -5.07 2.11 3.09
CA ASN A 358 -4.79 2.91 1.88
C ASN A 358 -5.71 2.55 0.70
N SER A 359 -5.98 1.27 0.46
CA SER A 359 -6.90 0.84 -0.61
C SER A 359 -8.33 1.34 -0.39
N CYS A 360 -8.79 1.34 0.86
CA CYS A 360 -10.13 1.80 1.20
C CYS A 360 -10.24 3.32 1.07
N LYS A 361 -9.21 4.07 1.51
CA LYS A 361 -9.15 5.52 1.32
C LYS A 361 -9.23 5.89 -0.16
N GLU A 362 -8.52 5.17 -1.03
CA GLU A 362 -8.57 5.42 -2.47
C GLU A 362 -9.96 5.12 -3.05
N GLN A 363 -10.55 3.98 -2.71
CA GLN A 363 -11.89 3.60 -3.19
C GLN A 363 -12.95 4.62 -2.78
N ILE A 364 -12.96 5.04 -1.52
CA ILE A 364 -13.92 6.03 -1.01
C ILE A 364 -13.67 7.40 -1.63
N ALA A 365 -12.41 7.83 -1.77
CA ALA A 365 -12.09 9.11 -2.42
C ALA A 365 -12.63 9.15 -3.86
N ARG A 366 -12.38 8.12 -4.66
CA ARG A 366 -12.85 8.06 -6.07
C ARG A 366 -14.37 8.17 -6.22
N GLN A 367 -15.13 7.66 -5.26
CA GLN A 367 -16.60 7.57 -5.36
C GLN A 367 -17.36 8.57 -4.50
N GLY A 368 -16.71 9.16 -3.48
CA GLY A 368 -17.33 10.00 -2.47
C GLY A 368 -16.76 11.42 -2.36
N ALA A 369 -15.59 11.73 -2.93
CA ALA A 369 -14.96 13.04 -2.77
C ALA A 369 -15.88 14.21 -3.19
N ARG A 370 -16.56 14.09 -4.34
CA ARG A 370 -17.53 15.11 -4.81
C ARG A 370 -18.68 15.31 -3.83
N VAL A 371 -19.21 14.23 -3.26
CA VAL A 371 -20.29 14.29 -2.26
C VAL A 371 -19.82 15.04 -1.03
N PHE A 372 -18.62 14.76 -0.52
CA PHE A 372 -18.09 15.50 0.64
C PHE A 372 -17.92 16.99 0.33
N VAL A 373 -17.47 17.34 -0.88
CA VAL A 373 -17.35 18.76 -1.31
C VAL A 373 -18.72 19.43 -1.40
N GLU A 374 -19.73 18.77 -1.95
CA GLU A 374 -21.12 19.25 -1.98
C GLU A 374 -21.68 19.48 -0.57
N LEU A 375 -21.38 18.58 0.37
CA LEU A 375 -21.82 18.68 1.76
C LEU A 375 -21.17 19.83 2.54
N LEU A 376 -20.05 20.40 2.09
CA LEU A 376 -19.44 21.58 2.72
C LEU A 376 -20.34 22.83 2.61
N PHE A 377 -21.26 22.87 1.63
CA PHE A 377 -22.21 23.96 1.50
C PHE A 377 -23.37 23.86 2.50
N HIS A 378 -23.57 22.70 3.14
CA HIS A 378 -24.59 22.47 4.16
C HIS A 378 -24.01 22.66 5.57
N GLN A 379 -24.61 23.50 6.42
CA GLN A 379 -24.09 23.80 7.77
C GLN A 379 -23.85 22.55 8.62
N GLU A 380 -24.82 21.62 8.67
CA GLU A 380 -24.72 20.37 9.44
C GLU A 380 -23.71 19.37 8.82
N GLY A 381 -23.47 19.47 7.51
CA GLY A 381 -22.56 18.59 6.77
C GLY A 381 -21.10 19.04 6.80
N ARG A 382 -20.80 20.30 7.13
CA ARG A 382 -19.44 20.87 7.12
C ARG A 382 -18.45 20.09 7.96
N GLY A 383 -18.74 19.90 9.24
CA GLY A 383 -17.85 19.18 10.17
C GLY A 383 -17.56 17.74 9.73
N PRO A 384 -18.60 16.91 9.55
CA PRO A 384 -18.45 15.53 9.09
C PRO A 384 -17.68 15.41 7.77
N SER A 385 -17.95 16.30 6.81
CA SER A 385 -17.30 16.27 5.49
C SER A 385 -15.84 16.70 5.55
N LEU A 386 -15.51 17.72 6.34
CA LEU A 386 -14.11 18.11 6.57
C LEU A 386 -13.32 16.98 7.25
N GLN A 387 -13.92 16.29 8.21
CA GLN A 387 -13.28 15.16 8.88
C GLN A 387 -13.05 13.98 7.92
N ALA A 388 -14.03 13.68 7.06
CA ALA A 388 -13.89 12.68 6.00
C ALA A 388 -12.78 13.06 5.00
N LEU A 389 -12.80 14.29 4.48
CA LEU A 389 -11.79 14.80 3.55
C LEU A 389 -10.39 14.78 4.17
N TYR A 390 -10.26 15.17 5.45
CA TYR A 390 -9.00 15.08 6.18
C TYR A 390 -8.49 13.64 6.25
N ASN A 391 -9.33 12.67 6.63
CA ASN A 391 -8.95 11.26 6.69
C ASN A 391 -8.48 10.72 5.33
N LEU A 392 -9.21 11.06 4.26
CA LEU A 392 -8.88 10.65 2.89
C LEU A 392 -7.63 11.33 2.34
N SER A 393 -7.39 12.60 2.68
CA SER A 393 -6.20 13.37 2.27
C SER A 393 -4.91 12.86 2.87
N GLY A 394 -4.97 12.08 3.95
CA GLY A 394 -3.79 11.47 4.57
C GLY A 394 -3.11 10.39 3.70
N LEU A 395 -3.65 10.06 2.52
CA LEU A 395 -3.00 9.23 1.51
C LEU A 395 -2.54 10.11 0.35
N ASP A 396 -1.23 10.21 0.11
CA ASP A 396 -0.65 11.08 -0.93
C ASP A 396 -1.29 10.85 -2.33
N GLY A 397 -1.58 9.59 -2.68
CA GLY A 397 -2.22 9.23 -3.96
C GLY A 397 -3.64 9.80 -4.14
N ASN A 398 -4.33 10.18 -3.05
CA ASN A 398 -5.66 10.77 -3.13
C ASN A 398 -5.64 12.26 -3.49
N ALA A 399 -4.49 12.95 -3.40
CA ALA A 399 -4.42 14.39 -3.68
C ALA A 399 -5.02 14.73 -5.05
N THR A 400 -4.67 13.97 -6.09
CA THR A 400 -5.20 14.15 -7.46
C THR A 400 -6.73 14.02 -7.50
N ILE A 401 -7.28 12.95 -6.90
CA ILE A 401 -8.73 12.67 -6.89
C ILE A 401 -9.50 13.80 -6.19
N LEU A 402 -8.95 14.29 -5.06
CA LEU A 402 -9.56 15.36 -4.29
C LEU A 402 -9.53 16.70 -5.05
N ILE A 403 -8.41 16.99 -5.74
CA ILE A 403 -8.27 18.18 -6.58
C ILE A 403 -9.24 18.16 -7.76
N GLU A 404 -9.37 17.02 -8.46
CA GLU A 404 -10.33 16.81 -9.55
C GLU A 404 -11.80 16.93 -9.09
N SER A 405 -12.04 16.82 -7.78
CA SER A 405 -13.34 17.02 -7.15
C SER A 405 -13.59 18.47 -6.71
N SER A 406 -12.73 19.42 -7.10
CA SER A 406 -12.80 20.83 -6.72
C SER A 406 -12.77 21.08 -5.22
N VAL A 407 -11.99 20.28 -4.47
CA VAL A 407 -11.89 20.42 -3.01
C VAL A 407 -11.23 21.72 -2.57
N LEU A 408 -10.22 22.21 -3.30
CA LEU A 408 -9.39 23.36 -2.87
C LEU A 408 -10.20 24.66 -2.74
N PRO A 409 -11.03 25.07 -3.74
CA PRO A 409 -11.89 26.24 -3.60
C PRO A 409 -12.79 26.21 -2.36
N SER A 410 -13.39 25.06 -2.05
CA SER A 410 -14.25 24.91 -0.88
C SER A 410 -13.46 24.97 0.43
N LEU A 411 -12.28 24.36 0.50
CA LEU A 411 -11.45 24.42 1.71
C LEU A 411 -10.89 25.82 1.96
N ILE A 412 -10.48 26.53 0.90
CA ILE A 412 -9.99 27.91 0.97
C ILE A 412 -11.11 28.86 1.40
N GLU A 413 -12.33 28.66 0.90
CA GLU A 413 -13.51 29.40 1.36
C GLU A 413 -13.73 29.19 2.86
N VAL A 414 -13.73 27.95 3.36
CA VAL A 414 -13.87 27.67 4.81
C VAL A 414 -12.73 28.30 5.62
N LEU A 415 -11.49 28.21 5.13
CA LEU A 415 -10.31 28.71 5.85
C LEU A 415 -10.34 30.25 5.99
N PHE A 416 -10.72 30.97 4.93
CA PHE A 416 -10.74 32.43 4.93
C PHE A 416 -12.08 33.04 5.37
N HIS A 417 -13.11 32.24 5.64
CA HIS A 417 -14.40 32.77 6.09
C HIS A 417 -14.27 33.44 7.46
N THR A 418 -14.53 34.75 7.52
CA THR A 418 -14.36 35.57 8.73
C THR A 418 -15.49 35.40 9.74
N GLU A 419 -16.67 34.98 9.29
CA GLU A 419 -17.88 34.90 10.12
C GLU A 419 -18.07 33.55 10.85
N ASP A 420 -17.29 32.52 10.50
CA ASP A 420 -17.37 31.20 11.16
C ASP A 420 -16.42 31.13 12.39
N PRO A 421 -16.95 30.98 13.62
CA PRO A 421 -16.15 30.99 14.85
C PRO A 421 -15.50 29.64 15.17
N SER A 422 -15.82 28.56 14.44
CA SER A 422 -15.25 27.25 14.74
C SER A 422 -13.81 27.12 14.27
N HIS A 423 -12.87 27.36 15.19
CA HIS A 423 -11.44 27.13 14.97
C HIS A 423 -11.13 25.67 14.58
N GLU A 424 -11.95 24.71 15.01
CA GLU A 424 -11.81 23.29 14.68
C GLU A 424 -12.05 23.03 13.18
N LEU A 425 -13.10 23.61 12.60
CA LEU A 425 -13.37 23.48 11.16
C LEU A 425 -12.26 24.11 10.31
N LYS A 426 -11.77 25.28 10.73
CA LYS A 426 -10.62 25.94 10.08
C LYS A 426 -9.35 25.10 10.17
N SER A 427 -9.11 24.46 11.32
CA SER A 427 -7.98 23.54 11.52
C SER A 427 -8.08 22.31 10.59
N LEU A 428 -9.25 21.69 10.48
CA LEU A 428 -9.48 20.55 9.59
C LEU A 428 -9.32 20.94 8.12
N ALA A 429 -9.85 22.08 7.71
CA ALA A 429 -9.70 22.60 6.35
C ALA A 429 -8.23 22.86 6.02
N ALA A 430 -7.52 23.58 6.90
CA ALA A 430 -6.09 23.85 6.75
C ALA A 430 -5.27 22.55 6.72
N SER A 431 -5.61 21.57 7.55
CA SER A 431 -4.89 20.29 7.62
C SER A 431 -5.08 19.47 6.35
N THR A 432 -6.28 19.50 5.79
CA THR A 432 -6.59 18.86 4.51
C THR A 432 -5.82 19.53 3.37
N ILE A 433 -5.78 20.87 3.31
CA ILE A 433 -4.96 21.62 2.35
C ILE A 433 -3.48 21.26 2.52
N ALA A 434 -2.97 21.25 3.75
CA ALA A 434 -1.57 20.95 4.06
C ALA A 434 -1.15 19.55 3.58
N ASN A 435 -2.05 18.56 3.67
CA ASN A 435 -1.81 17.23 3.13
C ASN A 435 -1.76 17.25 1.59
N ILE A 436 -2.72 17.92 0.94
CA ILE A 436 -2.79 18.03 -0.53
C ILE A 436 -1.54 18.71 -1.10
N VAL A 437 -1.09 19.83 -0.51
CA VAL A 437 0.06 20.60 -1.02
C VAL A 437 1.42 20.04 -0.59
N SER A 438 1.46 19.00 0.24
CA SER A 438 2.71 18.46 0.78
C SER A 438 3.61 17.81 -0.27
N LYS A 439 3.03 17.37 -1.40
CA LYS A 439 3.73 16.79 -2.54
C LYS A 439 3.48 17.61 -3.80
N PRO A 440 4.51 17.94 -4.58
CA PRO A 440 4.33 18.65 -5.84
C PRO A 440 3.78 17.74 -6.94
N GLY A 441 3.14 18.33 -7.94
CA GLY A 441 2.76 17.72 -9.21
C GLY A 441 1.27 17.66 -9.52
N HIS A 442 0.39 17.94 -8.56
CA HIS A 442 -1.06 17.75 -8.71
C HIS A 442 -1.88 19.03 -8.49
N TRP A 443 -1.44 19.93 -7.61
CA TRP A 443 -2.21 21.12 -7.21
C TRP A 443 -1.76 22.39 -7.95
N GLU A 444 -0.59 22.39 -8.58
CA GLU A 444 0.01 23.57 -9.20
C GLU A 444 -0.85 24.15 -10.34
N LEU A 445 -1.54 23.28 -11.08
CA LEU A 445 -2.41 23.67 -12.19
C LEU A 445 -3.88 23.84 -11.77
N ALA A 446 -4.21 23.51 -10.53
CA ALA A 446 -5.58 23.54 -10.04
C ALA A 446 -5.95 24.94 -9.52
N SER A 447 -7.21 25.33 -9.72
CA SER A 447 -7.75 26.52 -9.06
C SER A 447 -7.88 26.26 -7.56
N ALA A 448 -7.36 27.18 -6.78
CA ALA A 448 -7.44 27.16 -5.32
C ALA A 448 -8.63 27.94 -4.78
N ASP A 449 -9.22 28.85 -5.55
CA ASP A 449 -10.43 29.60 -5.17
C ASP A 449 -11.46 29.65 -6.31
N LYS A 450 -12.58 30.33 -6.05
CA LYS A 450 -13.66 30.53 -7.04
C LYS A 450 -13.28 31.51 -8.16
N ASP A 451 -12.25 32.33 -7.93
CA ASP A 451 -11.79 33.37 -8.86
C ASP A 451 -10.79 32.81 -9.89
N GLY A 452 -10.40 31.54 -9.78
CA GLY A 452 -9.47 30.89 -10.70
C GLY A 452 -8.00 30.99 -10.27
N ASN A 453 -7.72 31.52 -9.08
CA ASN A 453 -6.34 31.72 -8.65
C ASN A 453 -5.70 30.38 -8.23
N PRO A 454 -4.48 30.05 -8.66
CA PRO A 454 -3.78 28.87 -8.16
C PRO A 454 -3.29 29.06 -6.73
N MET A 455 -3.00 27.96 -6.02
CA MET A 455 -2.52 27.99 -4.62
C MET A 455 -1.25 28.84 -4.43
N HIS A 456 -0.40 28.95 -5.47
CA HIS A 456 0.85 29.70 -5.43
C HIS A 456 0.70 31.18 -5.84
N SER A 457 -0.53 31.68 -6.03
CA SER A 457 -0.79 33.08 -6.36
C SER A 457 -0.45 34.05 -5.22
N GLU A 458 -0.06 35.27 -5.57
CA GLU A 458 0.25 36.33 -4.60
C GLU A 458 -0.90 36.54 -3.59
N ILE A 459 -2.15 36.55 -4.08
CA ILE A 459 -3.34 36.80 -3.25
C ILE A 459 -3.48 35.74 -2.15
N ILE A 460 -3.35 34.46 -2.51
CA ILE A 460 -3.52 33.35 -1.55
C ILE A 460 -2.35 33.31 -0.58
N VAL A 461 -1.13 33.47 -1.06
CA VAL A 461 0.08 33.50 -0.20
C VAL A 461 0.01 34.62 0.83
N LEU A 462 -0.35 35.84 0.42
CA LEU A 462 -0.48 36.98 1.34
C LEU A 462 -1.62 36.79 2.35
N ARG A 463 -2.75 36.19 1.95
CA ARG A 463 -3.85 35.85 2.87
C ARG A 463 -3.42 34.80 3.89
N LEU A 464 -2.69 33.75 3.48
CA LEU A 464 -2.13 32.74 4.39
C LEU A 464 -1.17 33.36 5.40
N LEU A 465 -0.29 34.28 4.98
CA LEU A 465 0.58 35.03 5.90
C LEU A 465 -0.23 35.88 6.88
N GLY A 466 -1.29 36.54 6.41
CA GLY A 466 -2.20 37.30 7.28
C GLY A 466 -2.85 36.45 8.37
N LEU A 467 -3.20 35.19 8.06
CA LEU A 467 -3.80 34.26 9.03
C LEU A 467 -2.86 33.90 10.19
N LEU A 468 -1.54 33.91 10.00
CA LEU A 468 -0.58 33.60 11.06
C LEU A 468 -0.72 34.54 12.26
N ASN A 469 -1.11 35.80 12.04
CA ASN A 469 -1.28 36.77 13.12
C ASN A 469 -2.64 36.69 13.83
N CYS A 470 -3.62 36.00 13.24
CA CYS A 470 -5.01 36.04 13.69
C CYS A 470 -5.53 34.72 14.26
N LEU A 471 -4.85 33.60 13.97
CA LEU A 471 -5.32 32.25 14.34
C LEU A 471 -4.67 31.73 15.65
N PRO A 472 -5.32 30.77 16.35
CA PRO A 472 -4.72 30.06 17.49
C PRO A 472 -3.45 29.28 17.11
N SER A 473 -2.62 28.96 18.10
CA SER A 473 -1.32 28.30 17.91
C SER A 473 -1.39 27.04 17.04
N GLN A 474 -2.37 26.18 17.28
CA GLN A 474 -2.56 24.92 16.54
C GLN A 474 -2.79 25.16 15.03
N CYS A 475 -3.57 26.18 14.66
CA CYS A 475 -3.81 26.52 13.27
C CYS A 475 -2.60 27.22 12.62
N GLN A 476 -1.83 27.99 13.37
CA GLN A 476 -0.62 28.65 12.87
C GLN A 476 0.41 27.63 12.35
N VAL A 477 0.63 26.51 13.06
CA VAL A 477 1.53 25.42 12.60
C VAL A 477 1.07 24.88 11.25
N ILE A 478 -0.23 24.65 11.11
CA ILE A 478 -0.80 24.06 9.91
C ILE A 478 -0.65 25.03 8.73
N VAL A 479 -0.87 26.33 8.94
CA VAL A 479 -0.64 27.35 7.91
C VAL A 479 0.84 27.42 7.51
N LEU A 480 1.77 27.37 8.46
CA LEU A 480 3.21 27.28 8.17
C LEU A 480 3.53 26.01 7.35
N ARG A 481 2.86 24.90 7.64
CA ARG A 481 2.99 23.65 6.88
C ARG A 481 2.44 23.79 5.45
N ILE A 482 1.32 24.49 5.24
CA ILE A 482 0.80 24.82 3.90
C ILE A 482 1.85 25.64 3.13
N LEU A 483 2.35 26.72 3.73
CA LEU A 483 3.37 27.59 3.13
C LEU A 483 4.64 26.81 2.77
N CYS A 484 5.11 25.91 3.64
CA CYS A 484 6.20 24.99 3.33
C CYS A 484 5.87 24.09 2.14
N GLY A 485 4.67 23.48 2.11
CA GLY A 485 4.24 22.58 1.04
C GLY A 485 4.23 23.25 -0.32
N ILE A 486 3.65 24.46 -0.41
CA ILE A 486 3.63 25.21 -1.67
C ILE A 486 5.02 25.69 -2.10
N THR A 487 5.89 26.04 -1.14
CA THR A 487 7.28 26.48 -1.43
C THR A 487 8.19 25.32 -1.81
N LEU A 488 7.85 24.07 -1.44
CA LEU A 488 8.61 22.88 -1.83
C LEU A 488 8.42 22.49 -3.30
N SER A 489 7.42 23.03 -4.00
CA SER A 489 7.19 22.66 -5.39
C SER A 489 8.27 23.22 -6.33
N PRO A 490 8.94 22.38 -7.14
CA PRO A 490 9.94 22.85 -8.11
C PRO A 490 9.39 23.89 -9.09
N GLN A 491 8.10 23.85 -9.41
CA GLN A 491 7.47 24.78 -10.36
C GLN A 491 7.04 26.11 -9.73
N ALA A 492 6.75 26.12 -8.42
CA ALA A 492 6.21 27.29 -7.73
C ALA A 492 7.16 27.93 -6.72
N SER A 493 8.23 27.24 -6.31
CA SER A 493 9.12 27.63 -5.20
C SER A 493 9.65 29.06 -5.30
N GLU A 494 10.23 29.46 -6.44
CA GLU A 494 10.76 30.81 -6.65
C GLU A 494 9.67 31.89 -6.57
N LEU A 495 8.52 31.65 -7.23
CA LEU A 495 7.38 32.59 -7.25
C LEU A 495 6.80 32.76 -5.85
N VAL A 496 6.52 31.65 -5.14
CA VAL A 496 6.00 31.71 -3.77
C VAL A 496 7.00 32.39 -2.84
N ALA A 497 8.30 32.08 -2.96
CA ALA A 497 9.33 32.75 -2.18
C ALA A 497 9.36 34.26 -2.45
N SER A 498 9.18 34.68 -3.71
CA SER A 498 9.07 36.09 -4.08
C SER A 498 7.85 36.76 -3.42
N HIS A 499 6.71 36.08 -3.39
CA HIS A 499 5.49 36.60 -2.76
C HIS A 499 5.63 36.70 -1.24
N ILE A 500 6.26 35.72 -0.58
CA ILE A 500 6.49 35.74 0.88
C ILE A 500 7.46 36.84 1.28
N THR A 501 8.51 37.05 0.49
CA THR A 501 9.50 38.11 0.74
C THR A 501 8.99 39.50 0.34
N SER A 502 7.99 39.57 -0.53
CA SER A 502 7.36 40.83 -0.92
C SER A 502 6.67 41.51 0.27
N LYS A 503 6.64 42.86 0.27
CA LYS A 503 5.91 43.69 1.24
C LYS A 503 6.23 43.38 2.72
N GLY A 504 7.43 42.88 3.01
CA GLY A 504 7.86 42.55 4.38
C GLY A 504 7.20 41.30 4.97
N GLY A 505 6.64 40.42 4.13
CA GLY A 505 5.93 39.21 4.58
C GLY A 505 6.80 38.27 5.43
N PHE A 506 8.12 38.21 5.19
CA PHE A 506 9.03 37.44 6.03
C PHE A 506 9.04 37.89 7.51
N GLY A 507 8.75 39.16 7.78
CA GLY A 507 8.59 39.68 9.14
C GLY A 507 7.51 38.96 9.95
N THR A 508 6.50 38.36 9.29
CA THR A 508 5.48 37.54 9.95
C THR A 508 5.97 36.16 10.36
N ILE A 509 7.06 35.66 9.76
CA ILE A 509 7.64 34.34 10.03
C ILE A 509 8.67 34.41 11.17
N ILE A 510 9.39 35.53 11.28
CA ILE A 510 10.46 35.74 12.28
C ILE A 510 10.06 35.37 13.72
N PRO A 511 8.87 35.75 14.24
CA PRO A 511 8.47 35.40 15.61
C PRO A 511 8.40 33.88 15.85
N PHE A 512 8.11 33.09 14.81
CA PHE A 512 7.98 31.64 14.93
C PHE A 512 9.32 30.91 15.06
N LEU A 513 10.46 31.55 14.75
CA LEU A 513 11.79 30.98 14.95
C LEU A 513 12.14 30.77 16.44
N GLU A 514 11.49 31.51 17.33
CA GLU A 514 11.68 31.42 18.78
C GLU A 514 10.40 30.98 19.52
N HIS A 515 9.45 30.41 18.80
CA HIS A 515 8.20 29.97 19.39
C HIS A 515 8.44 28.95 20.52
N LEU A 516 7.59 28.93 21.55
CA LEU A 516 7.73 28.02 22.70
C LEU A 516 7.60 26.55 22.26
N GLU A 517 6.64 26.27 21.38
CA GLU A 517 6.39 24.93 20.85
C GLU A 517 7.38 24.56 19.72
N VAL A 518 7.86 23.32 19.74
CA VAL A 518 8.88 22.80 18.80
C VAL A 518 8.35 22.76 17.36
N GLU A 519 7.09 22.39 17.16
CA GLU A 519 6.53 22.20 15.82
C GLU A 519 6.49 23.49 15.00
N HIS A 520 6.10 24.62 15.61
CA HIS A 520 6.16 25.94 14.96
C HIS A 520 7.58 26.27 14.51
N ARG A 521 8.57 26.02 15.37
CA ARG A 521 9.97 26.28 15.05
C ARG A 521 10.43 25.41 13.89
N VAL A 522 10.12 24.11 13.89
CA VAL A 522 10.50 23.21 12.79
C VAL A 522 9.99 23.73 11.44
N PHE A 523 8.72 24.11 11.34
CA PHE A 523 8.18 24.63 10.06
C PHE A 523 8.68 26.04 9.74
N ALA A 524 8.91 26.91 10.73
CA ALA A 524 9.48 28.23 10.51
C ALA A 524 10.93 28.16 10.00
N PHE A 525 11.75 27.28 10.57
CA PHE A 525 13.11 27.00 10.11
C PHE A 525 13.09 26.40 8.70
N LYS A 526 12.22 25.42 8.45
CA LYS A 526 12.06 24.82 7.12
C LYS A 526 11.67 25.85 6.07
N LEU A 527 10.71 26.72 6.36
CA LEU A 527 10.28 27.78 5.44
C LEU A 527 11.41 28.78 5.20
N THR A 528 12.07 29.25 6.26
CA THR A 528 13.21 30.17 6.18
C THR A 528 14.35 29.58 5.35
N ARG A 529 14.63 28.28 5.50
CA ARG A 529 15.59 27.56 4.67
C ARG A 529 15.21 27.63 3.20
N LEU A 530 13.98 27.31 2.83
CA LEU A 530 13.52 27.37 1.45
C LEU A 530 13.60 28.78 0.86
N LEU A 531 13.25 29.81 1.64
CA LEU A 531 13.37 31.21 1.22
C LEU A 531 14.82 31.65 1.03
N SER A 532 15.74 31.15 1.87
CA SER A 532 17.16 31.50 1.80
C SER A 532 17.87 30.98 0.54
N GLU A 533 17.34 29.95 -0.13
CA GLU A 533 17.89 29.43 -1.39
C GLU A 533 17.70 30.41 -2.56
N TRP A 534 16.60 31.20 -2.55
CA TRP A 534 16.26 32.14 -3.61
C TRP A 534 16.63 33.59 -3.28
N PHE A 535 16.43 34.02 -2.03
CA PHE A 535 16.56 35.41 -1.60
C PHE A 535 17.59 35.57 -0.47
N SER A 536 18.76 34.96 -0.62
CA SER A 536 19.81 34.90 0.40
C SER A 536 20.17 36.25 1.03
N GLN A 537 20.36 37.30 0.23
CA GLN A 537 20.73 38.63 0.73
C GLN A 537 19.61 39.31 1.53
N TYR A 538 18.36 39.18 1.07
CA TYR A 538 17.20 39.76 1.74
C TYR A 538 16.97 39.08 3.10
N ILE A 539 16.95 37.74 3.11
CA ILE A 539 16.79 36.96 4.34
C ILE A 539 17.93 37.23 5.32
N ALA A 540 19.17 37.36 4.84
CA ALA A 540 20.30 37.73 5.68
C ALA A 540 20.09 39.09 6.38
N ASN A 541 19.61 40.10 5.63
CA ASN A 541 19.36 41.43 6.19
C ASN A 541 18.24 41.43 7.24
N GLU A 542 17.13 40.73 6.99
CA GLU A 542 16.01 40.62 7.93
C GLU A 542 16.42 39.87 9.22
N LEU A 543 17.19 38.79 9.09
CA LEU A 543 17.71 38.04 10.24
C LEU A 543 18.71 38.87 11.07
N ARG A 544 19.49 39.76 10.43
CA ARG A 544 20.36 40.72 11.13
C ARG A 544 19.55 41.75 11.90
N LEU A 545 18.57 42.39 11.25
CA LEU A 545 17.72 43.40 11.87
C LEU A 545 16.95 42.87 13.08
N SER A 546 16.60 41.59 13.05
CA SER A 546 15.88 40.90 14.12
C SER A 546 16.79 40.16 15.13
N ASN A 547 18.11 40.27 15.00
CA ASN A 547 19.12 39.59 15.83
C ASN A 547 18.96 38.06 15.91
N LYS A 548 18.41 37.42 14.86
CA LYS A 548 18.11 35.97 14.86
C LYS A 548 19.26 35.07 14.43
N LEU A 549 20.35 35.63 13.90
CA LEU A 549 21.55 34.85 13.50
C LEU A 549 22.17 34.09 14.68
N THR A 550 22.22 34.70 15.86
CA THR A 550 22.75 34.05 17.08
C THR A 550 21.90 32.85 17.50
N ILE A 551 20.56 32.97 17.41
CA ILE A 551 19.64 31.87 17.75
C ILE A 551 19.83 30.68 16.81
N LEU A 552 20.01 30.93 15.50
CA LEU A 552 20.29 29.85 14.55
C LEU A 552 21.55 29.05 14.95
N LYS A 553 22.62 29.77 15.33
CA LYS A 553 23.85 29.14 15.84
C LYS A 553 23.61 28.36 17.14
N GLU A 554 22.93 28.97 18.11
CA GLU A 554 22.64 28.32 19.39
C GLU A 554 21.83 27.04 19.22
N LYS A 555 20.79 27.08 18.37
CA LYS A 555 19.96 25.90 18.07
C LYS A 555 20.74 24.82 17.31
N LEU A 556 21.63 25.20 16.40
CA LEU A 556 22.51 24.27 15.70
C LEU A 556 23.43 23.48 16.65
N LEU A 557 24.03 24.18 17.61
CA LEU A 557 24.98 23.63 18.57
C LEU A 557 24.30 22.90 19.74
N ASN A 558 23.04 23.22 20.03
CA ASN A 558 22.31 22.61 21.14
C ASN A 558 21.89 21.17 20.84
N ASN A 559 22.45 20.21 21.58
CA ASN A 559 22.11 18.79 21.44
C ASN A 559 20.69 18.45 21.91
N GLN A 560 20.00 19.34 22.63
CA GLN A 560 18.59 19.17 23.02
C GLN A 560 17.62 19.60 21.91
N SER A 561 18.09 20.34 20.89
CA SER A 561 17.27 20.70 19.74
C SER A 561 17.02 19.49 18.84
N THR A 562 15.87 19.48 18.15
CA THR A 562 15.53 18.39 17.23
C THR A 562 16.53 18.33 16.07
N SER A 563 16.69 17.14 15.49
CA SER A 563 17.60 16.96 14.34
C SER A 563 17.18 17.84 13.15
N ASP A 564 15.88 18.08 12.97
CA ASP A 564 15.35 18.91 11.88
C ASP A 564 15.67 20.39 12.12
N GLU A 565 15.44 20.93 13.33
CA GLU A 565 15.84 22.30 13.68
C GLU A 565 17.33 22.53 13.44
N ARG A 566 18.18 21.59 13.88
CA ARG A 566 19.63 21.68 13.71
C ARG A 566 20.04 21.65 12.23
N SER A 567 19.47 20.71 11.49
CA SER A 567 19.72 20.57 10.05
C SER A 567 19.28 21.81 9.27
N ASP A 568 18.08 22.32 9.53
CA ASP A 568 17.57 23.52 8.85
C ASP A 568 18.34 24.78 9.26
N ALA A 569 18.74 24.91 10.53
CA ALA A 569 19.60 26.01 10.99
C ALA A 569 20.95 26.03 10.27
N ALA A 570 21.59 24.87 10.12
CA ALA A 570 22.85 24.75 9.40
C ALA A 570 22.70 25.20 7.94
N GLN A 571 21.64 24.75 7.27
CA GLN A 571 21.38 25.08 5.87
C GLN A 571 21.02 26.56 5.67
N ILE A 572 20.22 27.17 6.57
CA ILE A 572 19.93 28.61 6.52
C ILE A 572 21.24 29.41 6.58
N LEU A 573 22.09 29.12 7.57
CA LEU A 573 23.35 29.83 7.74
C LEU A 573 24.32 29.59 6.57
N ALA A 574 24.27 28.42 5.94
CA ALA A 574 25.04 28.12 4.73
C ALA A 574 24.56 28.89 3.49
N ASN A 575 23.25 29.09 3.35
CA ASN A 575 22.64 29.73 2.19
C ASN A 575 22.79 31.26 2.19
N ILE A 576 22.82 31.89 3.37
CA ILE A 576 22.95 33.34 3.50
C ILE A 576 24.40 33.81 3.34
N SER A 577 24.60 35.00 2.77
CA SER A 577 25.91 35.65 2.70
C SER A 577 26.26 36.29 4.05
N LEU A 578 27.31 35.79 4.71
CA LEU A 578 27.84 36.34 5.98
C LEU A 578 28.99 37.32 5.70
N SER A 579 29.08 38.39 6.50
CA SER A 579 30.23 39.31 6.47
C SER A 579 31.47 38.70 7.13
N GLU A 580 32.66 39.25 6.87
CA GLU A 580 33.90 38.76 7.51
C GLU A 580 33.83 38.83 9.05
N ASP A 581 33.29 39.91 9.59
CA ASP A 581 33.11 40.05 11.04
C ASP A 581 32.08 39.07 11.59
N GLU A 582 31.02 38.75 10.83
CA GLU A 582 30.05 37.72 11.21
C GLU A 582 30.67 36.32 11.18
N ILE A 583 31.47 36.00 10.18
CA ILE A 583 32.20 34.72 10.16
C ILE A 583 33.09 34.65 11.40
N ARG A 584 33.84 35.70 11.74
CA ARG A 584 34.72 35.71 12.92
C ARG A 584 33.97 35.59 14.25
N THR A 585 32.90 36.37 14.42
CA THR A 585 32.15 36.47 15.70
C THR A 585 31.12 35.37 15.88
N LEU A 586 30.40 35.00 14.82
CA LEU A 586 29.38 33.95 14.82
C LEU A 586 30.01 32.58 14.60
N LEU A 587 30.93 32.41 13.64
CA LEU A 587 31.50 31.12 13.26
C LEU A 587 33.03 31.11 13.55
N GLY A 588 33.44 31.25 14.81
CA GLY A 588 34.86 31.24 15.18
C GLY A 588 35.57 29.88 14.99
N GLY A 589 36.87 29.81 15.28
CA GLY A 589 37.68 28.58 15.11
C GLY A 589 37.13 27.33 15.82
N ASN A 590 36.61 27.48 17.05
CA ASN A 590 35.97 26.38 17.80
C ASN A 590 34.75 25.79 17.07
N PHE A 591 34.05 26.59 16.26
CA PHE A 591 32.91 26.13 15.48
C PHE A 591 33.36 25.22 14.32
N VAL A 592 34.50 25.56 13.70
CA VAL A 592 35.09 24.76 12.62
C VAL A 592 35.56 23.41 13.16
N GLU A 593 36.23 23.40 14.32
CA GLU A 593 36.63 22.17 15.00
C GLU A 593 35.42 21.29 15.32
N TRP A 594 34.37 21.88 15.92
CA TRP A 594 33.13 21.17 16.20
C TRP A 594 32.47 20.60 14.93
N THR A 595 32.47 21.37 13.83
CA THR A 595 31.93 20.95 12.54
C THR A 595 32.71 19.77 11.97
N ALA A 596 34.04 19.83 12.01
CA ALA A 596 34.93 18.77 11.56
C ALA A 596 34.72 17.47 12.34
N VAL A 597 34.63 17.56 13.67
CA VAL A 597 34.34 16.41 14.55
C VAL A 597 32.96 15.83 14.25
N THR A 598 31.96 16.68 14.05
CA THR A 598 30.57 16.24 13.76
C THR A 598 30.49 15.51 12.43
N LEU A 599 31.11 16.04 11.36
CA LEU A 599 31.17 15.37 10.05
C LEU A 599 31.90 14.02 10.12
N LYS A 600 33.04 13.95 10.83
CA LYS A 600 33.78 12.70 11.04
C LYS A 600 32.97 11.65 11.80
N ASN A 601 32.21 12.07 12.82
CA ASN A 601 31.35 11.17 13.56
C ASN A 601 30.18 10.66 12.71
N GLN A 602 29.60 11.49 11.84
CA GLN A 602 28.55 11.08 10.90
C GLN A 602 29.05 10.06 9.86
N LEU A 603 30.31 10.19 9.41
CA LEU A 603 30.95 9.23 8.50
C LEU A 603 31.17 7.84 9.14
N ARG A 604 31.35 7.76 10.46
CA ARG A 604 31.56 6.48 11.17
C ARG A 604 30.26 5.69 11.40
N VAL A 605 29.12 6.37 11.42
CA VAL A 605 27.80 5.78 11.73
C VAL A 605 27.03 5.37 10.46
N SER A 606 27.47 5.81 9.27
CA SER A 606 26.72 5.75 8.00
C SER A 606 26.54 4.35 7.36
N ASN A 607 26.92 3.25 8.04
CA ASN A 607 26.56 1.89 7.60
C ASN A 607 25.09 1.50 7.88
N ALA A 608 24.29 2.40 8.45
CA ALA A 608 22.84 2.20 8.67
C ALA A 608 22.04 3.34 8.01
N ARG A 609 21.21 2.99 7.01
CA ARG A 609 20.14 3.79 6.35
C ARG A 609 20.16 5.29 6.67
N SER A 610 20.83 6.09 5.84
CA SER A 610 20.91 7.56 6.01
C SER A 610 19.51 8.20 6.06
N SER A 611 19.14 8.81 7.18
CA SER A 611 17.94 9.63 7.28
C SER A 611 18.09 10.91 6.43
N GLN A 612 16.98 11.43 5.89
CA GLN A 612 16.99 12.65 5.07
C GLN A 612 17.52 13.87 5.86
N THR A 613 17.25 13.93 7.17
CA THR A 613 17.75 14.98 8.06
C THR A 613 19.26 14.91 8.27
N ALA A 614 19.85 13.72 8.34
CA ALA A 614 21.30 13.58 8.45
C ALA A 614 22.01 14.11 7.20
N ALA A 615 21.43 13.87 6.02
CA ALA A 615 21.93 14.42 4.75
C ALA A 615 21.80 15.96 4.71
N GLY A 616 20.69 16.53 5.18
CA GLY A 616 20.51 17.99 5.26
C GLY A 616 21.49 18.65 6.23
N MET A 617 21.77 18.01 7.37
CA MET A 617 22.78 18.47 8.32
C MET A 617 24.17 18.47 7.69
N GLN A 618 24.54 17.38 6.99
CA GLN A 618 25.82 17.29 6.28
C GLN A 618 25.95 18.39 5.22
N GLU A 619 24.90 18.62 4.43
CA GLU A 619 24.85 19.70 3.45
C GLU A 619 25.05 21.08 4.08
N GLY A 620 24.31 21.39 5.15
CA GLY A 620 24.42 22.65 5.86
C GLY A 620 25.81 22.87 6.48
N LEU A 621 26.40 21.84 7.10
CA LEU A 621 27.74 21.93 7.69
C LEU A 621 28.83 22.16 6.64
N ILE A 622 28.77 21.47 5.51
CA ILE A 622 29.73 21.67 4.41
C ILE A 622 29.55 23.06 3.79
N GLY A 623 28.31 23.49 3.60
CA GLY A 623 28.01 24.85 3.12
C GLY A 623 28.52 25.93 4.06
N LEU A 624 28.42 25.72 5.38
CA LEU A 624 29.00 26.60 6.39
C LEU A 624 30.53 26.68 6.31
N LEU A 625 31.20 25.53 6.07
CA LEU A 625 32.66 25.53 5.86
C LEU A 625 33.06 26.33 4.62
N LEU A 626 32.19 26.45 3.60
CA LEU A 626 32.48 27.26 2.41
C LEU A 626 32.62 28.75 2.72
N HIS A 627 31.96 29.28 3.75
CA HIS A 627 32.13 30.68 4.15
C HIS A 627 33.58 31.02 4.49
N PHE A 628 34.29 30.10 5.15
CA PHE A 628 35.73 30.25 5.45
C PHE A 628 36.61 30.13 4.22
N THR A 629 36.16 29.43 3.17
CA THR A 629 36.94 29.29 1.93
C THR A 629 36.79 30.48 0.99
N ARG A 630 35.73 31.28 1.14
CA ARG A 630 35.44 32.44 0.28
C ARG A 630 36.18 33.71 0.72
N ASN A 631 36.38 33.89 2.03
CA ASN A 631 37.06 35.05 2.60
C ASN A 631 38.26 34.57 3.44
N LEU A 632 39.47 34.67 2.89
CA LEU A 632 40.68 34.09 3.46
C LEU A 632 41.59 35.18 4.03
N ASP A 633 41.32 35.59 5.27
CA ASP A 633 42.26 36.36 6.08
C ASP A 633 43.30 35.43 6.76
N GLN A 634 44.37 36.02 7.31
CA GLN A 634 45.47 35.25 7.91
C GLN A 634 44.99 34.38 9.09
N GLU A 635 43.97 34.82 9.81
CA GLU A 635 43.38 34.11 10.95
C GLU A 635 42.54 32.91 10.49
N THR A 636 41.68 33.08 9.48
CA THR A 636 40.92 31.99 8.85
C THR A 636 41.82 30.93 8.22
N LEU A 637 42.97 31.33 7.67
CA LEU A 637 43.96 30.39 7.15
C LEU A 637 44.58 29.49 8.23
N ASN A 638 44.81 30.02 9.42
CA ASN A 638 45.29 29.21 10.54
C ASN A 638 44.22 28.18 10.95
N ILE A 639 42.96 28.62 11.03
CA ILE A 639 41.83 27.74 11.33
C ILE A 639 41.68 26.62 10.29
N ILE A 640 41.81 26.94 8.99
CA ILE A 640 41.77 25.96 7.89
C ILE A 640 42.89 24.92 8.02
N ARG A 641 44.11 25.37 8.37
CA ARG A 641 45.29 24.51 8.51
C ARG A 641 45.19 23.59 9.71
N GLU A 642 44.81 24.13 10.86
CA GLU A 642 44.68 23.38 12.13
C GLU A 642 43.60 22.30 12.06
N ASN A 643 42.50 22.56 11.34
CA ASN A 643 41.35 21.64 11.27
C ASN A 643 41.33 20.73 10.04
N HIS A 644 42.36 20.78 9.20
CA HIS A 644 42.50 19.97 7.99
C HIS A 644 41.30 20.03 7.01
N LEU A 645 40.82 21.24 6.71
CA LEU A 645 39.58 21.44 5.93
C LEU A 645 39.62 20.86 4.52
N MET A 646 40.78 20.86 3.85
CA MET A 646 40.91 20.28 2.50
C MET A 646 40.68 18.77 2.53
N ALA A 647 41.18 18.08 3.57
CA ALA A 647 40.93 16.66 3.76
C ALA A 647 39.45 16.37 4.02
N ILE A 648 38.77 17.21 4.82
CA ILE A 648 37.33 17.08 5.08
C ILE A 648 36.55 17.15 3.77
N PHE A 649 36.74 18.19 2.95
CA PHE A 649 36.05 18.30 1.67
C PHE A 649 36.36 17.12 0.74
N CYS A 650 37.61 16.65 0.72
CA CYS A 650 38.01 15.49 -0.07
C CYS A 650 37.26 14.22 0.34
N GLU A 651 37.17 13.94 1.65
CA GLU A 651 36.42 12.78 2.17
C GLU A 651 34.94 12.82 1.75
N GLN A 652 34.32 14.00 1.70
CA GLN A 652 32.90 14.11 1.31
C GLN A 652 32.62 13.70 -0.14
N LEU A 653 33.61 13.76 -1.04
CA LEU A 653 33.45 13.36 -2.44
C LEU A 653 33.26 11.85 -2.59
N ASP A 654 34.00 11.06 -1.81
CA ASP A 654 34.00 9.60 -1.90
C ASP A 654 32.86 8.96 -1.09
N TYR A 655 32.51 9.55 0.06
CA TYR A 655 31.55 8.94 1.00
C TYR A 655 30.10 9.43 0.85
N SER A 656 29.85 10.59 0.24
CA SER A 656 28.49 11.13 0.14
C SER A 656 27.77 10.59 -1.09
N SER A 657 26.54 10.10 -0.91
CA SER A 657 25.66 9.71 -2.02
C SER A 657 24.81 10.87 -2.55
N LYS A 658 24.92 12.08 -1.97
CA LYS A 658 24.07 13.23 -2.31
C LYS A 658 24.79 14.20 -3.25
N PRO A 659 24.23 14.49 -4.45
CA PRO A 659 24.88 15.38 -5.41
C PRO A 659 25.22 16.77 -4.86
N LYS A 660 24.29 17.42 -4.15
CA LYS A 660 24.50 18.76 -3.58
C LYS A 660 25.69 18.81 -2.61
N VAL A 661 25.89 17.77 -1.80
CA VAL A 661 27.06 17.65 -0.91
C VAL A 661 28.37 17.54 -1.70
N LYS A 662 28.42 16.67 -2.72
CA LYS A 662 29.61 16.52 -3.58
C LYS A 662 29.96 17.83 -4.29
N ARG A 663 28.93 18.52 -4.81
CA ARG A 663 29.06 19.84 -5.44
C ARG A 663 29.67 20.86 -4.48
N LEU A 664 29.12 21.00 -3.27
CA LEU A 664 29.64 21.93 -2.26
C LEU A 664 31.07 21.59 -1.87
N ALA A 665 31.39 20.31 -1.69
CA ALA A 665 32.75 19.88 -1.36
C ALA A 665 33.76 20.19 -2.48
N ALA A 666 33.41 19.95 -3.74
CA ALA A 666 34.24 20.30 -4.88
C ALA A 666 34.47 21.82 -4.99
N ILE A 667 33.45 22.64 -4.69
CA ILE A 667 33.59 24.11 -4.60
C ILE A 667 34.57 24.51 -3.49
N GLY A 668 34.52 23.85 -2.33
CA GLY A 668 35.47 24.10 -1.23
C GLY A 668 36.92 23.80 -1.63
N LEU A 669 37.14 22.68 -2.31
CA LEU A 669 38.45 22.30 -2.85
C LEU A 669 38.97 23.30 -3.90
N LYS A 670 38.07 23.78 -4.79
CA LYS A 670 38.38 24.82 -5.76
C LYS A 670 38.89 26.09 -5.06
N ASN A 671 38.12 26.61 -4.10
CA ASN A 671 38.45 27.85 -3.40
C ASN A 671 39.81 27.77 -2.68
N LEU A 672 40.08 26.66 -1.98
CA LEU A 672 41.35 26.43 -1.30
C LEU A 672 42.53 26.31 -2.28
N SER A 673 42.33 25.65 -3.43
CA SER A 673 43.34 25.52 -4.49
C SER A 673 43.68 26.86 -5.15
N GLU A 674 42.67 27.68 -5.44
CA GLU A 674 42.86 29.03 -5.99
C GLU A 674 43.64 29.94 -5.04
N PHE A 675 43.34 29.86 -3.74
CA PHE A 675 44.06 30.62 -2.74
C PHE A 675 45.51 30.16 -2.56
N GLY A 676 45.75 28.86 -2.46
CA GLY A 676 47.10 28.30 -2.37
C GLY A 676 48.03 28.81 -3.47
N ARG A 677 47.48 29.11 -4.64
CA ARG A 677 48.20 29.77 -5.72
C ARG A 677 48.41 31.26 -5.53
N SER A 678 47.37 32.01 -5.16
CA SER A 678 47.47 33.48 -5.07
C SER A 678 48.47 33.92 -3.99
N ASP A 679 48.57 33.17 -2.89
CA ASP A 679 49.57 33.37 -1.84
C ASP A 679 51.00 33.18 -2.36
N THR A 680 51.22 32.15 -3.19
CA THR A 680 52.54 31.91 -3.81
C THR A 680 53.00 33.00 -4.79
N ALA A 681 52.07 33.79 -5.34
CA ALA A 681 52.39 34.94 -6.20
C ALA A 681 52.78 36.19 -5.40
N ARG A 682 52.27 36.36 -4.17
CA ARG A 682 52.52 37.53 -3.30
C ARG A 682 53.89 37.47 -2.62
N ASP A 683 54.39 36.27 -2.31
CA ASP A 683 55.72 36.05 -1.70
C ASP A 683 56.89 36.00 -2.70
N SER A 684 56.86 36.85 -3.73
CA SER A 684 57.93 37.02 -4.72
C SER A 684 58.83 38.23 -4.42
N LYS A 685 59.41 38.32 -3.22
CA LYS A 685 60.61 39.16 -3.00
C LYS A 685 61.86 38.27 -3.07
N PRO A 686 62.86 38.59 -3.89
CA PRO A 686 64.09 37.81 -3.96
C PRO A 686 64.86 37.94 -2.64
N PRO A 687 65.49 36.87 -2.13
CA PRO A 687 66.37 36.99 -0.97
C PRO A 687 67.52 37.92 -1.33
N SER A 688 67.74 38.95 -0.49
CA SER A 688 68.84 39.88 -0.63
C SER A 688 70.17 39.14 -0.59
N SER A 689 70.99 39.34 -1.62
CA SER A 689 72.38 38.93 -1.66
C SER A 689 73.19 39.66 -0.57
N SER A 690 73.60 38.95 0.48
CA SER A 690 74.78 39.33 1.27
C SER A 690 75.78 38.18 1.20
N GLY A 691 76.92 38.47 0.57
CA GLY A 691 78.01 37.53 0.38
C GLY A 691 78.83 37.28 1.64
N PHE A 692 79.61 36.20 1.62
CA PHE A 692 81.07 36.27 1.60
C PHE A 692 81.65 34.86 1.32
N CYS A 693 82.85 34.86 0.73
CA CYS A 693 83.57 33.74 0.13
C CYS A 693 83.95 32.60 1.10
N SER A 694 84.11 31.39 0.56
CA SER A 694 85.25 30.50 0.83
C SER A 694 85.39 29.46 -0.28
N SER A 695 86.47 29.61 -1.03
CA SER A 695 87.03 28.70 -2.02
C SER A 695 87.69 27.48 -1.34
N LEU A 696 87.80 26.38 -2.11
CA LEU A 696 88.57 25.15 -1.85
C LEU A 696 87.96 24.12 -0.89
N VAL A 697 87.21 23.15 -1.42
CA VAL A 697 87.48 21.70 -1.28
C VAL A 697 86.89 20.96 -2.49
N LEU A 698 87.72 20.12 -3.10
CA LEU A 698 87.46 19.24 -4.23
C LEU A 698 87.10 17.83 -3.71
N VAL A 699 86.23 17.12 -4.44
CA VAL A 699 86.00 15.65 -4.41
C VAL A 699 85.23 15.08 -3.22
N CYS A 700 83.92 14.87 -3.39
CA CYS A 700 83.24 13.58 -3.17
C CYS A 700 81.78 13.68 -3.62
N GLY A 701 81.38 12.77 -4.53
CA GLY A 701 80.01 12.69 -5.01
C GLY A 701 79.03 12.33 -3.90
N ARG A 702 78.14 13.28 -3.58
CA ARG A 702 76.78 13.00 -3.12
C ARG A 702 75.88 13.90 -3.95
N ALA A 703 74.98 13.28 -4.72
CA ALA A 703 73.87 14.01 -5.32
C ALA A 703 73.19 14.78 -4.19
N SER A 704 73.20 16.11 -4.28
CA SER A 704 72.35 16.92 -3.40
C SER A 704 70.92 16.48 -3.70
N SER A 705 70.30 15.75 -2.77
CA SER A 705 68.87 15.52 -2.76
C SER A 705 68.21 16.88 -2.56
N GLN A 706 68.03 17.62 -3.66
CA GLN A 706 67.21 18.82 -3.66
C GLN A 706 65.82 18.37 -3.18
N PRO A 707 65.23 19.04 -2.16
CA PRO A 707 63.88 18.71 -1.73
C PRO A 707 62.96 18.83 -2.94
N SER A 708 62.25 17.75 -3.26
CA SER A 708 61.36 17.68 -4.42
C SER A 708 60.36 18.83 -4.37
N THR A 709 60.48 19.82 -5.25
CA THR A 709 59.52 20.91 -5.34
C THR A 709 58.18 20.37 -5.82
N CYS A 710 57.10 20.89 -5.25
CA CYS A 710 55.75 20.52 -5.63
C CYS A 710 55.50 20.87 -7.11
N PRO A 711 54.97 19.96 -7.94
CA PRO A 711 54.61 20.24 -9.32
C PRO A 711 53.69 21.47 -9.49
N ILE A 712 52.77 21.68 -8.54
CA ILE A 712 51.77 22.75 -8.59
C ILE A 712 52.34 24.11 -8.13
N HIS A 713 53.06 24.14 -6.99
CA HIS A 713 53.52 25.39 -6.35
C HIS A 713 54.99 25.74 -6.64
N ASN A 714 55.75 24.82 -7.26
CA ASN A 714 57.17 24.95 -7.57
C ASN A 714 58.08 25.31 -6.36
N ARG A 715 57.61 25.01 -5.14
CA ARG A 715 58.30 25.19 -3.85
C ARG A 715 58.14 23.92 -3.00
N PRO A 716 58.92 23.74 -1.91
CA PRO A 716 58.67 22.67 -0.94
C PRO A 716 57.24 22.80 -0.41
N CYS A 717 56.45 21.74 -0.53
CA CYS A 717 55.07 21.66 -0.06
C CYS A 717 55.00 20.42 0.81
N HIS A 718 54.69 20.62 2.09
CA HIS A 718 54.54 19.51 3.04
C HIS A 718 53.39 18.60 2.60
N GLU A 719 53.47 17.31 2.95
CA GLU A 719 52.43 16.33 2.62
C GLU A 719 51.07 16.73 3.21
N ASP A 720 51.05 17.46 4.33
CA ASP A 720 49.84 17.98 4.99
C ASP A 720 49.35 19.35 4.47
N SER A 721 49.84 19.81 3.30
CA SER A 721 49.49 21.15 2.79
C SER A 721 48.00 21.27 2.45
N GLN A 722 47.23 21.91 3.34
CA GLN A 722 45.77 22.16 3.22
C GLN A 722 45.35 23.10 2.08
N LEU A 723 46.26 23.46 1.19
CA LEU A 723 46.04 24.35 0.05
C LEU A 723 46.54 23.73 -1.26
N CYS A 724 46.95 22.45 -1.25
CA CYS A 724 47.51 21.77 -2.42
C CYS A 724 46.74 20.48 -2.76
N LEU A 725 45.94 20.52 -3.83
CA LEU A 725 45.14 19.36 -4.27
C LEU A 725 45.95 18.09 -4.50
N LEU A 726 47.20 18.21 -4.99
CA LEU A 726 48.06 17.05 -5.22
C LEU A 726 48.57 16.44 -3.91
N LYS A 727 49.06 17.27 -2.98
CA LYS A 727 49.63 16.76 -1.72
C LYS A 727 48.55 16.23 -0.78
N SER A 728 47.35 16.82 -0.80
CA SER A 728 46.19 16.30 -0.07
C SER A 728 45.45 15.15 -0.77
N ASN A 729 45.99 14.60 -1.86
CA ASN A 729 45.40 13.47 -2.61
C ASN A 729 43.97 13.72 -3.14
N CYS A 730 43.57 14.97 -3.37
CA CYS A 730 42.21 15.32 -3.76
C CYS A 730 41.93 15.15 -5.26
N ILE A 731 42.97 15.05 -6.10
CA ILE A 731 42.82 14.98 -7.56
C ILE A 731 42.08 13.71 -7.99
N LYS A 732 42.41 12.55 -7.42
CA LYS A 732 41.79 11.28 -7.83
C LYS A 732 40.29 11.23 -7.47
N PRO A 733 39.86 11.61 -6.26
CA PRO A 733 38.43 11.78 -5.94
C PRO A 733 37.70 12.75 -6.88
N LEU A 734 38.31 13.89 -7.20
CA LEU A 734 37.75 14.86 -8.17
C LEU A 734 37.60 14.27 -9.58
N VAL A 735 38.56 13.44 -10.02
CA VAL A 735 38.48 12.74 -11.31
C VAL A 735 37.37 11.68 -11.29
N ASN A 736 37.19 10.96 -10.19
CA ASN A 736 36.17 9.92 -10.07
C ASN A 736 34.74 10.51 -10.21
N ILE A 737 34.49 11.70 -9.64
CA ILE A 737 33.17 12.36 -9.72
C ILE A 737 32.89 13.03 -11.08
N LEU A 738 33.85 13.08 -12.02
CA LEU A 738 33.56 13.48 -13.41
C LEU A 738 32.57 12.53 -14.09
N ASN A 739 32.49 11.28 -13.62
CA ASN A 739 31.54 10.28 -14.10
C ASN A 739 30.23 10.24 -13.28
N ASP A 740 29.96 11.25 -12.43
CA ASP A 740 28.71 11.33 -11.67
C ASP A 740 27.50 11.55 -12.61
N SER A 741 26.30 11.16 -12.18
CA SER A 741 25.06 11.37 -12.93
C SER A 741 24.60 12.83 -12.95
N ASP A 742 25.02 13.64 -11.97
CA ASP A 742 24.59 15.02 -11.80
C ASP A 742 25.53 16.02 -12.50
N THR A 743 24.99 16.83 -13.41
CA THR A 743 25.76 17.79 -14.21
C THR A 743 26.40 18.91 -13.36
N ASP A 744 25.77 19.35 -12.27
CA ASP A 744 26.34 20.39 -11.41
C ASP A 744 27.53 19.86 -10.61
N VAL A 745 27.50 18.58 -10.23
CA VAL A 745 28.64 17.90 -9.59
C VAL A 745 29.81 17.81 -10.56
N GLN A 746 29.55 17.37 -11.80
CA GLN A 746 30.55 17.31 -12.86
C GLN A 746 31.17 18.69 -13.11
N LEU A 747 30.35 19.74 -13.19
CA LEU A 747 30.79 21.13 -13.38
C LEU A 747 31.66 21.63 -12.23
N ALA A 748 31.28 21.37 -10.98
CA ALA A 748 32.08 21.74 -9.82
C ALA A 748 33.43 21.00 -9.77
N ALA A 749 33.47 19.74 -10.21
CA ALA A 749 34.69 18.95 -10.31
C ALA A 749 35.64 19.49 -11.37
N VAL A 750 35.11 19.80 -12.57
CA VAL A 750 35.85 20.44 -13.67
C VAL A 750 36.39 21.79 -13.20
N ASP A 751 35.58 22.60 -12.52
CA ASP A 751 36.02 23.88 -11.95
C ASP A 751 37.18 23.70 -10.97
N ALA A 752 37.10 22.75 -10.03
CA ALA A 752 38.15 22.48 -9.07
C ALA A 752 39.46 22.01 -9.75
N LEU A 753 39.37 21.12 -10.73
CA LEU A 753 40.54 20.63 -11.47
C LEU A 753 41.11 21.72 -12.40
N SER A 754 40.27 22.59 -12.97
CA SER A 754 40.69 23.69 -13.84
C SER A 754 41.66 24.64 -13.14
N THR A 755 41.53 24.76 -11.80
CA THR A 755 42.47 25.54 -10.98
C THR A 755 43.89 25.11 -11.32
N LEU A 756 44.20 23.82 -11.47
CA LEU A 756 45.55 23.30 -11.73
C LEU A 756 46.17 23.77 -13.07
N LEU A 757 45.35 24.17 -14.04
CA LEU A 757 45.78 24.46 -15.42
C LEU A 757 45.92 25.96 -15.75
N LEU A 758 45.69 26.88 -14.80
CA LEU A 758 45.87 28.33 -15.03
C LEU A 758 47.34 28.80 -14.92
N LEU A 759 48.31 27.87 -14.90
CA LEU A 759 49.74 28.19 -14.92
C LEU A 759 50.18 28.61 -16.33
N ASP A 760 51.29 29.35 -16.42
CA ASP A 760 51.89 29.64 -17.73
C ASP A 760 52.35 28.34 -18.42
N HIS A 761 51.78 28.09 -19.60
CA HIS A 761 52.05 26.95 -20.48
C HIS A 761 53.53 26.76 -20.86
N THR A 762 54.36 27.79 -20.75
CA THR A 762 55.81 27.70 -21.02
C THR A 762 56.63 27.19 -19.82
N SER A 763 56.00 27.03 -18.65
CA SER A 763 56.69 26.64 -17.43
C SER A 763 56.95 25.13 -17.36
N ARG A 764 58.14 24.74 -16.88
CA ARG A 764 58.49 23.33 -16.59
C ARG A 764 57.54 22.70 -15.55
N SER A 765 56.90 23.52 -14.71
CA SER A 765 55.85 23.12 -13.77
C SER A 765 54.56 22.70 -14.46
N PHE A 766 54.15 23.37 -15.55
CA PHE A 766 52.94 23.01 -16.28
C PHE A 766 53.00 21.57 -16.81
N LYS A 767 54.12 21.20 -17.46
CA LYS A 767 54.33 19.83 -17.93
C LYS A 767 54.23 18.79 -16.81
N ARG A 768 54.86 19.04 -15.65
CA ARG A 768 54.79 18.14 -14.49
C ARG A 768 53.37 17.97 -13.94
N VAL A 769 52.55 19.02 -13.96
CA VAL A 769 51.15 18.95 -13.53
C VAL A 769 50.32 18.14 -14.50
N VAL A 770 50.52 18.33 -15.81
CA VAL A 770 49.77 17.58 -16.82
C VAL A 770 50.18 16.10 -16.83
N ASP A 771 51.47 15.78 -16.68
CA ASP A 771 51.95 14.40 -16.54
C ASP A 771 51.30 13.70 -15.32
N GLU A 772 51.12 14.41 -14.21
CA GLU A 772 50.45 13.90 -13.01
C GLU A 772 48.93 13.71 -13.19
N LEU A 773 48.26 14.66 -13.88
CA LEU A 773 46.85 14.52 -14.26
C LEU A 773 46.62 13.32 -15.17
N GLU A 774 47.56 13.06 -16.10
CA GLU A 774 47.54 11.89 -16.96
C GLU A 774 47.73 10.60 -16.14
N HIS A 775 48.71 10.55 -15.25
CA HIS A 775 48.95 9.41 -14.36
C HIS A 775 47.72 9.06 -13.51
N LEU A 776 46.96 10.05 -13.05
CA LEU A 776 45.75 9.85 -12.26
C LEU A 776 44.49 9.54 -13.10
N GLY A 777 44.61 9.51 -14.44
CA GLY A 777 43.54 9.20 -15.38
C GLY A 777 42.57 10.35 -15.65
N ALA A 778 42.95 11.60 -15.35
CA ALA A 778 42.08 12.76 -15.53
C ALA A 778 41.79 13.05 -17.02
N VAL A 779 42.78 12.84 -17.90
CA VAL A 779 42.67 13.17 -19.34
C VAL A 779 41.66 12.24 -20.04
N ASP A 780 41.66 10.95 -19.71
CA ASP A 780 40.68 10.00 -20.21
C ASP A 780 39.27 10.33 -19.69
N ALA A 781 39.14 10.59 -18.39
CA ALA A 781 37.85 10.96 -17.79
C ALA A 781 37.26 12.24 -18.41
N LEU A 782 38.08 13.28 -18.61
CA LEU A 782 37.66 14.52 -19.29
C LEU A 782 37.27 14.28 -20.75
N THR A 783 37.97 13.37 -21.44
CA THR A 783 37.66 13.01 -22.84
C THR A 783 36.32 12.29 -22.93
N THR A 784 36.07 11.30 -22.06
CA THR A 784 34.79 10.61 -21.97
C THR A 784 33.65 11.58 -21.63
N LEU A 785 33.85 12.42 -20.60
CA LEU A 785 32.90 13.44 -20.22
C LEU A 785 32.56 14.35 -21.41
N PHE A 786 33.56 14.88 -22.11
CA PHE A 786 33.34 15.74 -23.27
C PHE A 786 32.52 15.05 -24.39
N THR A 787 32.73 13.76 -24.62
CA THR A 787 31.97 13.01 -25.64
C THR A 787 30.51 12.76 -25.26
N GLU A 788 30.17 12.73 -23.96
CA GLU A 788 28.84 12.41 -23.47
C GLU A 788 28.03 13.66 -23.03
N VAL A 789 28.71 14.78 -22.75
CA VAL A 789 28.11 15.99 -22.18
C VAL A 789 27.12 16.68 -23.12
N ARG A 790 25.95 17.01 -22.56
CA ARG A 790 24.89 17.78 -23.21
C ARG A 790 24.80 19.23 -22.78
N SER A 791 25.24 19.56 -21.56
CA SER A 791 25.24 20.94 -21.03
C SER A 791 26.28 21.82 -21.73
N GLU A 792 25.86 23.02 -22.12
CA GLU A 792 26.72 23.96 -22.85
C GLU A 792 27.87 24.48 -21.98
N GLU A 793 27.59 24.88 -20.74
CA GLU A 793 28.61 25.41 -19.81
C GLU A 793 29.67 24.36 -19.48
N LEU A 794 29.22 23.14 -19.15
CA LEU A 794 30.13 22.03 -18.84
C LEU A 794 30.99 21.66 -20.05
N ARG A 795 30.39 21.66 -21.25
CA ARG A 795 31.10 21.39 -22.49
C ARG A 795 32.19 22.44 -22.74
N GLU A 796 31.87 23.73 -22.60
CA GLU A 796 32.82 24.82 -22.79
C GLU A 796 34.04 24.68 -21.87
N LYS A 797 33.81 24.47 -20.56
CA LYS A 797 34.90 24.34 -19.57
C LYS A 797 35.72 23.06 -19.77
N THR A 798 35.07 21.95 -20.13
CA THR A 798 35.76 20.67 -20.37
C THR A 798 36.67 20.78 -21.60
N ILE A 799 36.20 21.37 -22.70
CA ILE A 799 37.05 21.59 -23.88
C ILE A 799 38.19 22.55 -23.55
N TRP A 800 37.95 23.61 -22.79
CA TRP A 800 39.02 24.51 -22.35
C TRP A 800 40.13 23.74 -21.62
N MET A 801 39.78 22.83 -20.70
CA MET A 801 40.77 21.99 -20.02
C MET A 801 41.52 21.05 -20.97
N ILE A 802 40.79 20.36 -21.86
CA ILE A 802 41.38 19.47 -22.87
C ILE A 802 42.35 20.25 -23.77
N GLU A 803 41.95 21.42 -24.27
CA GLU A 803 42.79 22.31 -25.09
C GLU A 803 44.07 22.69 -24.36
N LYS A 804 44.01 23.02 -23.07
CA LYS A 804 45.19 23.33 -22.26
C LYS A 804 46.11 22.13 -22.10
N ILE A 805 45.57 20.96 -21.80
CA ILE A 805 46.31 19.69 -21.62
C ILE A 805 47.04 19.31 -22.93
N LEU A 806 46.37 19.45 -24.08
CA LEU A 806 46.91 19.12 -25.40
C LEU A 806 48.07 20.03 -25.86
N ARG A 807 48.38 21.11 -25.14
CA ARG A 807 49.59 21.92 -25.41
C ARG A 807 50.88 21.17 -25.07
N VAL A 808 50.81 20.09 -24.29
CA VAL A 808 51.95 19.20 -24.02
C VAL A 808 52.10 18.20 -25.17
N GLU A 809 53.17 18.30 -25.95
CA GLU A 809 53.38 17.54 -27.19
C GLU A 809 53.28 16.01 -27.04
N ILE A 810 53.73 15.47 -25.90
CA ILE A 810 53.66 14.02 -25.63
C ILE A 810 52.20 13.56 -25.58
N ILE A 811 51.33 14.35 -24.96
CA ILE A 811 49.92 14.03 -24.77
C ILE A 811 49.14 14.26 -26.07
N SER A 812 49.42 15.35 -26.80
CA SER A 812 48.77 15.57 -28.11
C SER A 812 49.05 14.45 -29.10
N SER A 813 50.26 13.90 -29.11
CA SER A 813 50.60 12.76 -29.97
C SER A 813 49.83 11.48 -29.64
N ARG A 814 49.53 11.24 -28.35
CA ARG A 814 48.79 10.07 -27.87
C ARG A 814 47.30 10.16 -28.21
N TYR A 815 46.69 11.33 -28.01
CA TYR A 815 45.25 11.54 -28.23
C TYR A 815 44.88 11.91 -29.67
N ALA A 816 45.86 12.17 -30.56
CA ALA A 816 45.60 12.44 -31.98
C ALA A 816 44.91 11.28 -32.73
N LEU A 817 45.07 10.04 -32.26
CA LEU A 817 44.43 8.85 -32.82
C LEU A 817 43.06 8.53 -32.18
N ASN A 818 42.63 9.32 -31.19
CA ASN A 818 41.35 9.11 -30.53
C ASN A 818 40.20 9.67 -31.40
N HIS A 819 39.62 8.80 -32.24
CA HIS A 819 38.57 9.16 -33.18
C HIS A 819 37.30 9.73 -32.51
N SER A 820 36.96 9.30 -31.28
CA SER A 820 35.78 9.83 -30.58
C SER A 820 36.00 11.27 -30.13
N LEU A 821 37.18 11.57 -29.56
CA LEU A 821 37.57 12.93 -29.19
C LEU A 821 37.61 13.85 -30.41
N VAL A 822 38.27 13.44 -31.50
CA VAL A 822 38.36 14.25 -32.73
C VAL A 822 36.98 14.53 -33.31
N ARG A 823 36.09 13.53 -33.35
CA ARG A 823 34.70 13.71 -33.82
C ARG A 823 33.95 14.71 -32.95
N ALA A 824 34.02 14.58 -31.63
CA ALA A 824 33.36 15.50 -30.70
C ALA A 824 33.91 16.93 -30.82
N LEU A 825 35.22 17.11 -31.03
CA LEU A 825 35.84 18.42 -31.28
C LEU A 825 35.37 19.03 -32.61
N VAL A 826 35.25 18.25 -33.68
CA VAL A 826 34.72 18.72 -34.97
C VAL A 826 33.26 19.15 -34.83
N GLU A 827 32.46 18.42 -34.07
CA GLU A 827 31.07 18.76 -33.81
C GLU A 827 30.95 20.05 -32.99
N ALA A 828 31.74 20.19 -31.92
CA ALA A 828 31.83 21.41 -31.12
C ALA A 828 32.32 22.62 -31.93
N PHE A 829 33.25 22.43 -32.89
CA PHE A 829 33.70 23.47 -33.80
C PHE A 829 32.61 23.93 -34.80
N LYS A 830 31.74 23.01 -35.25
CA LYS A 830 30.64 23.35 -36.18
C LYS A 830 29.45 24.00 -35.48
N HIS A 831 29.10 23.50 -34.30
CA HIS A 831 27.79 23.78 -33.67
C HIS A 831 27.88 24.43 -32.29
N GLY A 832 29.07 24.63 -31.72
CA GLY A 832 29.25 25.24 -30.40
C GLY A 832 29.07 26.76 -30.38
N ASN A 833 29.01 27.33 -29.17
CA ASN A 833 29.07 28.77 -28.97
C ASN A 833 30.44 29.36 -29.36
N THR A 834 30.62 30.68 -29.27
CA THR A 834 31.85 31.35 -29.72
C THR A 834 33.12 30.85 -29.01
N ASN A 835 33.04 30.59 -27.70
CA ASN A 835 34.17 30.14 -26.90
C ASN A 835 34.48 28.66 -27.16
N THR A 836 33.44 27.82 -27.14
CA THR A 836 33.50 26.39 -27.47
C THR A 836 34.13 26.16 -28.84
N ARG A 837 33.71 26.93 -29.86
CA ARG A 837 34.30 26.84 -31.21
C ARG A 837 35.78 27.20 -31.23
N LYS A 838 36.17 28.26 -30.51
CA LYS A 838 37.57 28.68 -30.41
C LYS A 838 38.43 27.60 -29.75
N HIS A 839 38.03 27.09 -28.58
CA HIS A 839 38.77 26.04 -27.88
C HIS A 839 38.82 24.74 -28.68
N ALA A 840 37.74 24.38 -29.39
CA ALA A 840 37.72 23.21 -30.27
C ALA A 840 38.67 23.38 -31.47
N GLN A 841 38.71 24.57 -32.09
CA GLN A 841 39.65 24.87 -33.17
C GLN A 841 41.11 24.78 -32.72
N ASP A 842 41.42 25.36 -31.56
CA ASP A 842 42.75 25.34 -30.97
C ASP A 842 43.17 23.89 -30.65
N ALA A 843 42.29 23.09 -30.04
CA ALA A 843 42.52 21.68 -29.77
C ALA A 843 42.74 20.85 -31.04
N LEU A 844 41.93 21.03 -32.09
CA LEU A 844 42.09 20.34 -33.38
C LEU A 844 43.41 20.71 -34.08
N THR A 845 43.86 21.95 -33.92
CA THR A 845 45.15 22.42 -34.43
C THR A 845 46.31 21.75 -33.67
N LEU A 846 46.21 21.64 -32.34
CA LEU A 846 47.19 20.94 -31.50
C LEU A 846 47.28 19.44 -31.81
N LEU A 847 46.17 18.81 -32.19
CA LEU A 847 46.12 17.41 -32.65
C LEU A 847 46.57 17.22 -34.11
N LYS A 848 46.98 18.30 -34.81
CA LYS A 848 47.36 18.31 -36.23
C LYS A 848 46.27 17.79 -37.18
N GLN A 849 45.01 17.86 -36.76
CA GLN A 849 43.83 17.51 -37.58
C GLN A 849 43.41 18.68 -38.50
N LEU A 850 43.88 19.89 -38.21
CA LEU A 850 43.77 21.08 -39.05
C LEU A 850 45.18 21.56 -39.44
N SER A 851 45.40 21.85 -40.72
CA SER A 851 46.64 22.49 -41.18
C SER A 851 46.68 23.94 -40.69
N GLY A 852 47.67 24.29 -39.88
CA GLY A 852 47.74 25.59 -39.19
C GLY A 852 47.63 26.80 -40.12
N VAL A 853 46.62 27.64 -39.88
CA VAL A 853 46.64 29.04 -40.33
C VAL A 853 47.25 29.85 -39.19
N SER A 854 48.55 30.16 -39.34
CA SER A 854 49.24 31.15 -38.51
C SER A 854 48.48 32.48 -38.59
N GLY A 855 48.18 33.06 -37.42
CA GLY A 855 47.44 34.30 -37.29
C GLY A 855 48.08 35.47 -38.05
N LYS A 856 47.23 36.21 -38.77
CA LYS A 856 47.35 37.66 -38.89
C LYS A 856 46.02 38.26 -38.45
N THR A 857 46.06 39.01 -37.37
CA THR A 857 45.02 39.91 -36.89
C THR A 857 44.57 40.83 -38.03
N SER A 858 43.36 40.62 -38.58
CA SER A 858 42.74 41.59 -39.47
C SER A 858 41.94 42.59 -38.64
N SER A 859 42.44 43.82 -38.63
CA SER A 859 41.80 45.04 -38.17
C SER A 859 40.36 45.17 -38.64
N GLN A 860 39.52 45.65 -37.73
CA GLN A 860 38.13 46.06 -37.92
C GLN A 860 37.95 46.94 -39.18
N THR A 861 37.07 46.53 -40.08
CA THR A 861 36.38 47.43 -41.01
C THR A 861 34.94 47.59 -40.55
N ARG A 862 34.68 48.72 -39.90
CA ARG A 862 33.33 49.29 -39.70
C ARG A 862 32.65 49.43 -41.06
N ILE A 863 31.47 48.83 -41.22
CA ILE A 863 30.53 49.23 -42.27
C ILE A 863 29.39 50.02 -41.61
N LYS A 864 29.36 51.31 -41.93
CA LYS A 864 28.20 52.20 -41.77
C LYS A 864 27.21 51.90 -42.89
N ARG A 865 26.02 51.45 -42.55
CA ARG A 865 24.68 52.04 -42.82
C ARG A 865 23.62 50.97 -42.70
#